data_AF-A0A086ZI11-F1
#
_entry.id   AF-A0A086ZI11-F1
#
_cell.length_a   1.000
_cell.length_b   1.000
_cell.length_c   1.000
_cell.angle_alpha   90.00
_cell.angle_beta   90.00
_cell.angle_gamma   90.00
#
_symmetry.space_group_name_H-M   'P 1'
#
loop_
_entity.id
_entity.type
_entity.pdbx_description
1 polymer ?
#
loop_
_entity_poly.entity_id
_entity_poly.type
_entity_poly.pdbx_seq_one_letter_code
_entity_poly.pdbx_strand_id
1 'polypeptide(L)'
;MQHSPASSNSSEDNRHTTQDPLADSQTQAPRIHDTPPQRTRDFTDLLHAASALLLLALILLIAANLNGMTKGVETDARNAGQTLNWLMDVPTTLVQQLTAVFIVVSVLIQILVNREWLHSVISILALLSGYAGCALLSAGLHATGNLNLISALVSNGTGASPASLLPDMYAGLGAFLTVAGPRRMHTTVKWGWNTLYVVATIMVIVSWHSLPGVLVSFALARFIGMLIRFASGSENKGVWGKHLAQALNDIGIHVTMLERRDHTDTEHTVLRTSAQDDLIENSRIYDAIDRDGSHYVVSVLDNQRRSAGYLNQLWQWIRLNGVVVRRDRSAQDAMHHHLSMILGLHNIDLQTPNVYGVTDSGESSILVFDAQTAPHPFDLSQLDDAQARALLAYVDTAHRRGYTHRRITPDCIVTISGSDPIVAGWQNGDCASSQANIALDKVQLLALLCAVIGIDRSVAAAREIWGDDTLIDIAPFVQKAAVPAATRALDGWDKHLLGMLRSTLKTLLPQDADEPMETVALSRFNLRSFIALTLTIVAIAVVFTQMRPDAMIRAVRNANPWWALLCMLFSFVAWLGTGLTLAAFMDHGRRRWFGIFCSQAASGFTAVSMPAGVGPAFVNLQFLRKSGYKNTAATAIMSAVVVSQALTTVVLLLGIGIFSGRNTLSGMVPTNTLIIAIAVAALVMSLAMLIPPIRKKIITTYLPIIRSYARQLVEMLIKPKEFAIAIAGAVVLNVAIGLGFWAALLAFGYRTNPIETMFIFMLANTLGSAVPTPGGLGAVEAALTFAFSSVGVPAAVALSATLLYRVCFYWLRIPIGALAMHWLDRHNLI
;
A
#
# COMPACT_ATOMS: atom_id res chain seq x y z
N MET A 1 -20.68 -8.08 -76.04
CA MET A 1 -20.73 -6.66 -76.47
C MET A 1 -19.70 -5.92 -75.61
N GLN A 2 -18.44 -5.86 -76.05
CA GLN A 2 -17.83 -4.72 -76.77
C GLN A 2 -17.91 -3.45 -75.90
N HIS A 3 -16.84 -2.92 -75.33
CA HIS A 3 -15.61 -2.47 -76.00
C HIS A 3 -14.39 -2.40 -75.06
N SER A 4 -13.25 -2.86 -75.59
CA SER A 4 -11.91 -2.25 -75.41
C SER A 4 -11.63 -1.44 -76.71
N PRO A 5 -10.48 -0.77 -76.99
CA PRO A 5 -9.19 -0.67 -76.26
C PRO A 5 -8.48 0.73 -76.39
N ALA A 6 -7.24 0.81 -75.87
CA ALA A 6 -6.03 1.46 -76.47
C ALA A 6 -5.16 2.06 -75.35
N SER A 7 -3.86 1.80 -75.11
CA SER A 7 -2.71 1.11 -75.73
C SER A 7 -1.53 2.09 -75.89
N SER A 8 -0.33 1.61 -75.53
CA SER A 8 1.01 2.04 -75.96
C SER A 8 1.63 3.23 -75.20
N ASN A 9 2.95 3.31 -74.94
CA ASN A 9 4.06 2.36 -75.05
C ASN A 9 5.29 3.06 -74.43
N SER A 10 6.16 2.31 -73.75
CA SER A 10 7.59 2.22 -74.09
C SER A 10 8.31 1.24 -73.16
N SER A 11 8.67 0.10 -73.74
CA SER A 11 9.79 -0.79 -73.40
C SER A 11 11.10 0.00 -73.23
N GLU A 12 12.17 -0.47 -72.60
CA GLU A 12 12.87 -1.75 -72.75
C GLU A 12 14.08 -1.72 -71.78
N ASP A 13 14.46 -2.87 -71.22
CA ASP A 13 15.81 -3.45 -71.32
C ASP A 13 16.16 -4.27 -70.06
N ASN A 14 16.57 -5.51 -70.34
CA ASN A 14 16.77 -6.60 -69.42
C ASN A 14 18.28 -6.85 -69.39
N ARG A 15 18.99 -6.40 -68.34
CA ARG A 15 20.40 -6.77 -68.13
C ARG A 15 20.69 -7.02 -66.66
N HIS A 16 21.24 -8.22 -66.43
CA HIS A 16 21.92 -8.68 -65.24
C HIS A 16 22.57 -7.57 -64.41
N THR A 17 22.10 -7.39 -63.18
CA THR A 17 22.91 -6.91 -62.06
C THR A 17 23.03 -8.04 -61.06
N THR A 18 24.24 -8.59 -61.01
CA THR A 18 24.87 -9.32 -59.91
C THR A 18 24.15 -9.15 -58.58
N GLN A 19 23.65 -10.27 -58.04
CA GLN A 19 23.35 -10.41 -56.62
C GLN A 19 24.62 -10.11 -55.83
N ASP A 20 24.62 -8.98 -55.13
CA ASP A 20 25.54 -8.72 -54.04
C ASP A 20 25.08 -9.57 -52.84
N PRO A 21 25.85 -10.55 -52.34
CA PRO A 21 25.41 -11.41 -51.23
C PRO A 21 25.31 -10.66 -49.88
N LEU A 22 25.57 -9.36 -49.85
CA LEU A 22 25.75 -8.58 -48.61
C LEU A 22 24.55 -7.68 -48.27
N ALA A 23 23.51 -7.63 -49.10
CA ALA A 23 22.36 -6.73 -48.90
C ALA A 23 21.15 -7.36 -48.17
N ASP A 24 21.19 -8.66 -47.85
CA ASP A 24 20.08 -9.39 -47.21
C ASP A 24 20.19 -9.51 -45.68
N SER A 25 21.16 -8.83 -45.05
CA SER A 25 21.28 -8.73 -43.59
C SER A 25 20.37 -7.66 -42.97
N GLN A 26 19.12 -7.57 -43.44
CA GLN A 26 18.09 -6.77 -42.81
C GLN A 26 17.73 -7.36 -41.43
N THR A 27 18.32 -6.78 -40.37
CA THR A 27 17.76 -6.62 -39.01
C THR A 27 16.74 -7.68 -38.57
N GLN A 28 17.19 -8.91 -38.34
CA GLN A 28 16.43 -9.83 -37.49
C GLN A 28 16.35 -9.21 -36.09
N ALA A 29 15.13 -9.01 -35.59
CA ALA A 29 14.93 -8.56 -34.22
C ALA A 29 15.57 -9.57 -33.25
N PRO A 30 16.28 -9.12 -32.20
CA PRO A 30 16.97 -10.01 -31.28
C PRO A 30 16.01 -11.03 -30.67
N ARG A 31 16.45 -12.29 -30.59
CA ARG A 31 15.71 -13.35 -29.91
C ARG A 31 15.95 -13.20 -28.41
N ILE A 32 14.95 -12.65 -27.71
CA ILE A 32 15.02 -12.35 -26.28
C ILE A 32 14.16 -13.36 -25.51
N HIS A 33 14.80 -14.14 -24.65
CA HIS A 33 14.15 -15.03 -23.69
C HIS A 33 14.43 -14.53 -22.26
N ASP A 34 13.50 -13.78 -21.68
CA ASP A 34 13.60 -13.22 -20.33
C ASP A 34 12.33 -13.55 -19.54
N THR A 35 12.45 -13.65 -18.21
CA THR A 35 11.29 -13.93 -17.34
C THR A 35 10.67 -12.63 -16.83
N PRO A 36 9.33 -12.52 -16.83
CA PRO A 36 8.64 -11.28 -16.48
C PRO A 36 8.92 -10.84 -15.03
N PRO A 37 8.91 -9.53 -14.74
CA PRO A 37 9.14 -9.03 -13.40
C PRO A 37 8.09 -9.58 -12.42
N GLN A 38 8.58 -10.20 -11.35
CA GLN A 38 7.75 -10.71 -10.25
C GLN A 38 7.83 -9.76 -9.05
N ARG A 39 6.79 -9.77 -8.21
CA ARG A 39 6.79 -9.03 -6.96
C ARG A 39 7.69 -9.69 -5.94
N THR A 40 8.63 -8.94 -5.38
CA THR A 40 9.55 -9.42 -4.36
C THR A 40 9.45 -8.56 -3.11
N ARG A 41 9.68 -9.16 -1.93
CA ARG A 41 9.70 -8.42 -0.67
C ARG A 41 11.01 -7.64 -0.55
N ASP A 42 10.94 -6.32 -0.59
CA ASP A 42 12.11 -5.44 -0.51
C ASP A 42 12.48 -5.13 0.95
N PHE A 43 13.65 -5.59 1.38
CA PHE A 43 14.15 -5.35 2.75
C PHE A 43 14.39 -3.87 3.06
N THR A 44 14.53 -3.01 2.05
CA THR A 44 14.62 -1.56 2.23
C THR A 44 13.40 -1.00 2.94
N ASP A 45 12.20 -1.52 2.61
CA ASP A 45 10.97 -1.11 3.27
C ASP A 45 11.01 -1.50 4.77
N LEU A 46 11.62 -2.63 5.13
CA LEU A 46 11.79 -3.04 6.53
C LEU A 46 12.80 -2.14 7.28
N LEU A 47 13.89 -1.74 6.63
CA LEU A 47 14.85 -0.78 7.21
C LEU A 47 14.21 0.59 7.41
N HIS A 48 13.41 1.06 6.46
CA HIS A 48 12.62 2.27 6.64
C HIS A 48 11.59 2.13 7.76
N ALA A 49 10.95 0.98 7.93
CA ALA A 49 10.07 0.72 9.07
C ALA A 49 10.85 0.82 10.39
N ALA A 50 12.03 0.19 10.51
CA ALA A 50 12.87 0.27 11.69
C ALA A 50 13.30 1.73 12.00
N SER A 51 13.68 2.49 10.98
CA SER A 51 14.02 3.92 11.14
C SER A 51 12.83 4.75 11.62
N ALA A 52 11.62 4.48 11.12
CA ALA A 52 10.40 5.15 11.56
C ALA A 52 10.04 4.79 13.01
N LEU A 53 10.29 3.54 13.42
CA LEU A 53 10.09 3.09 14.80
C LEU A 53 11.08 3.76 15.76
N LEU A 54 12.35 3.89 15.38
CA LEU A 54 13.36 4.61 16.17
C LEU A 54 13.02 6.09 16.30
N LEU A 55 12.59 6.72 15.20
CA LEU A 55 12.13 8.11 15.22
C LEU A 55 10.92 8.28 16.15
N LEU A 56 9.96 7.36 16.09
CA LEU A 56 8.80 7.34 16.98
C LEU A 56 9.23 7.25 18.46
N ALA A 57 10.13 6.33 18.79
CA ALA A 57 10.64 6.17 20.15
C ALA A 57 11.40 7.42 20.64
N LEU A 58 12.21 8.04 19.76
CA LEU A 58 12.94 9.27 20.05
C LEU A 58 11.98 10.43 20.35
N ILE A 59 10.93 10.60 19.54
CA ILE A 59 9.93 11.67 19.75
C ILE A 59 9.18 11.44 21.07
N LEU A 60 8.80 10.19 21.38
CA LEU A 60 8.16 9.86 22.67
C LEU A 60 9.08 10.13 23.86
N LEU A 61 10.38 9.85 23.73
CA LEU A 61 11.36 10.13 24.79
C LEU A 61 11.56 11.63 25.01
N ILE A 62 11.64 12.41 23.93
CA ILE A 62 11.65 13.87 23.97
C ILE A 62 10.36 14.39 24.63
N ALA A 63 9.20 13.87 24.24
CA ALA A 63 7.91 14.25 24.82
C ALA A 63 7.78 13.88 26.30
N ALA A 64 8.42 12.80 26.77
CA ALA A 64 8.43 12.42 28.18
C ALA A 64 9.36 13.29 29.04
N ASN A 65 10.53 13.68 28.49
CA ASN A 65 11.64 14.22 29.28
C ASN A 65 11.93 15.72 29.03
N LEU A 66 11.51 16.30 27.90
CA LEU A 66 11.86 17.66 27.46
C LEU A 66 10.63 18.58 27.34
N ASN A 67 9.75 18.56 28.34
CA ASN A 67 8.51 19.35 28.38
C ASN A 67 8.69 20.86 28.15
N GLY A 68 9.85 21.42 28.51
CA GLY A 68 10.14 22.85 28.32
C GLY A 68 10.24 23.27 26.85
N MET A 69 10.88 22.44 26.00
CA MET A 69 11.01 22.73 24.57
C MET A 69 9.67 22.60 23.84
N THR A 70 8.90 21.56 24.17
CA THR A 70 7.58 21.30 23.57
C THR A 70 6.62 22.46 23.81
N LYS A 71 6.54 22.94 25.06
CA LYS A 71 5.68 24.07 25.43
C LYS A 71 6.13 25.40 24.81
N GLY A 72 7.44 25.60 24.64
CA GLY A 72 7.98 26.78 23.96
C GLY A 72 7.51 26.87 22.51
N VAL A 73 7.68 25.79 21.74
CA VAL A 73 7.27 25.73 20.33
C VAL A 73 5.75 25.88 20.17
N GLU A 74 4.96 25.31 21.09
CA GLU A 74 3.50 25.46 21.07
C GLU A 74 3.05 26.90 21.37
N THR A 75 3.77 27.59 22.25
CA THR A 75 3.51 29.02 22.56
C THR A 75 3.82 29.91 21.36
N ASP A 76 4.92 29.65 20.66
CA ASP A 76 5.30 30.38 19.44
C ASP A 76 4.31 30.13 18.30
N ALA A 77 3.87 28.88 18.12
CA ALA A 77 2.84 28.53 17.14
C ALA A 77 1.51 29.25 17.41
N ARG A 78 1.10 29.34 18.69
CA ARG A 78 -0.11 30.07 19.11
C ARG A 78 -0.01 31.56 18.83
N ASN A 79 1.14 32.18 19.05
CA ASN A 79 1.38 33.59 18.71
C ASN A 79 1.30 33.83 17.19
N ALA A 80 1.86 32.92 16.38
CA ALA A 80 1.71 33.00 14.92
C ALA A 80 0.24 32.84 14.48
N GLY A 81 -0.53 31.96 15.15
CA GLY A 81 -1.94 31.70 14.87
C GLY A 81 -2.89 32.89 15.08
N GLN A 82 -2.53 33.86 15.93
CA GLN A 82 -3.34 35.09 16.15
C GLN A 82 -3.48 35.95 14.88
N THR A 83 -2.59 35.79 13.91
CA THR A 83 -2.70 36.45 12.59
C THR A 83 -3.72 35.78 11.66
N LEU A 84 -4.18 34.57 11.99
CA LEU A 84 -5.14 33.76 11.23
C LEU A 84 -6.50 33.63 11.95
N ASN A 85 -6.95 34.66 12.66
CA ASN A 85 -8.23 34.63 13.40
C ASN A 85 -9.45 34.28 12.51
N TRP A 86 -9.43 34.63 11.22
CA TRP A 86 -10.48 34.22 10.27
C TRP A 86 -10.56 32.70 10.05
N LEU A 87 -9.43 32.00 10.18
CA LEU A 87 -9.36 30.54 10.05
C LEU A 87 -9.86 29.85 11.32
N MET A 88 -9.82 30.54 12.46
CA MET A 88 -10.43 30.07 13.70
C MET A 88 -11.94 29.96 13.60
N ASP A 89 -12.60 30.42 12.52
CA ASP A 89 -14.05 30.29 12.27
C ASP A 89 -14.48 29.05 11.47
N VAL A 90 -13.53 28.39 10.80
CA VAL A 90 -13.81 27.17 10.03
C VAL A 90 -13.92 25.97 10.99
N PRO A 91 -14.93 25.09 10.85
CA PRO A 91 -14.98 23.84 11.62
C PRO A 91 -13.77 22.96 11.26
N THR A 92 -12.82 22.81 12.18
CA THR A 92 -11.59 22.01 12.00
C THR A 92 -11.89 20.55 11.66
N THR A 93 -12.99 20.01 12.19
CA THR A 93 -13.52 18.67 11.86
C THR A 93 -13.92 18.55 10.39
N LEU A 94 -14.51 19.60 9.81
CA LEU A 94 -14.89 19.64 8.40
C LEU A 94 -13.64 19.68 7.51
N VAL A 95 -12.62 20.45 7.89
CA VAL A 95 -11.33 20.48 7.17
C VAL A 95 -10.68 19.10 7.15
N GLN A 96 -10.66 18.40 8.29
CA GLN A 96 -10.13 17.04 8.40
C GLN A 96 -10.92 16.05 7.53
N GLN A 97 -12.25 16.09 7.59
CA GLN A 97 -13.12 15.21 6.81
C GLN A 97 -12.96 15.45 5.31
N LEU A 98 -12.99 16.71 4.85
CA LEU A 98 -12.77 17.05 3.44
C LEU A 98 -11.37 16.64 2.97
N THR A 99 -10.35 16.85 3.80
CA THR A 99 -8.97 16.43 3.49
C THR A 99 -8.87 14.92 3.32
N ALA A 100 -9.44 14.16 4.25
CA ALA A 100 -9.44 12.71 4.19
C ALA A 100 -10.19 12.20 2.95
N VAL A 101 -11.39 12.71 2.69
CA VAL A 101 -12.18 12.35 1.51
C VAL A 101 -11.42 12.68 0.23
N PHE A 102 -10.86 13.89 0.12
CA PHE A 102 -10.10 14.31 -1.05
C PHE A 102 -8.89 13.39 -1.30
N ILE A 103 -8.08 13.11 -0.27
CA ILE A 103 -6.90 12.26 -0.40
C ILE A 103 -7.28 10.83 -0.79
N VAL A 104 -8.22 10.22 -0.05
CA VAL A 104 -8.62 8.82 -0.27
C VAL A 104 -9.25 8.65 -1.65
N VAL A 105 -10.23 9.49 -1.99
CA VAL A 105 -10.95 9.37 -3.26
C VAL A 105 -10.04 9.65 -4.46
N SER A 106 -9.21 10.71 -4.42
CA SER A 106 -8.33 11.05 -5.56
C SER A 106 -7.28 9.98 -5.84
N VAL A 107 -6.64 9.44 -4.80
CA VAL A 107 -5.64 8.37 -4.94
C VAL A 107 -6.28 7.08 -5.39
N LEU A 108 -7.42 6.69 -4.81
CA LEU A 108 -8.14 5.49 -5.22
C LEU A 108 -8.59 5.57 -6.68
N ILE A 109 -9.17 6.69 -7.12
CA ILE A 109 -9.56 6.87 -8.52
C ILE A 109 -8.34 6.65 -9.44
N GLN A 110 -7.18 7.23 -9.12
CA GLN A 110 -5.97 7.05 -9.93
C GLN A 110 -5.51 5.59 -10.00
N ILE A 111 -5.45 4.90 -8.85
CA ILE A 111 -5.04 3.49 -8.77
C ILE A 111 -6.03 2.58 -9.52
N LEU A 112 -7.33 2.83 -9.38
CA LEU A 112 -8.39 2.08 -10.08
C LEU A 112 -8.33 2.32 -11.60
N VAL A 113 -8.08 3.55 -12.05
CA VAL A 113 -7.94 3.90 -13.47
C VAL A 113 -6.73 3.21 -14.09
N ASN A 114 -5.61 3.16 -13.36
CA ASN A 114 -4.40 2.43 -13.77
C ASN A 114 -4.57 0.90 -13.75
N ARG A 115 -5.73 0.39 -13.32
CA ARG A 115 -6.04 -1.05 -13.19
C ARG A 115 -5.18 -1.77 -12.16
N GLU A 116 -4.67 -1.06 -11.17
CA GLU A 116 -3.84 -1.58 -10.08
C GLU A 116 -4.71 -2.04 -8.89
N TRP A 117 -5.68 -2.93 -9.15
CA TRP A 117 -6.74 -3.32 -8.20
C TRP A 117 -6.20 -3.84 -6.86
N LEU A 118 -5.14 -4.63 -6.91
CA LEU A 118 -4.51 -5.21 -5.73
C LEU A 118 -3.83 -4.11 -4.88
N HIS A 119 -3.22 -3.09 -5.51
CA HIS A 119 -2.69 -1.94 -4.78
C HIS A 119 -3.79 -1.12 -4.11
N SER A 120 -4.97 -1.00 -4.72
CA SER A 120 -6.12 -0.33 -4.09
C SER A 120 -6.51 -1.03 -2.78
N VAL A 121 -6.68 -2.36 -2.81
CA VAL A 121 -7.02 -3.16 -1.62
C VAL A 121 -5.97 -2.99 -0.52
N ILE A 122 -4.69 -3.13 -0.85
CA ILE A 122 -3.60 -3.01 0.14
C ILE A 122 -3.53 -1.59 0.70
N SER A 123 -3.71 -0.55 -0.12
CA SER A 123 -3.71 0.84 0.35
C SER A 123 -4.83 1.08 1.35
N ILE A 124 -6.04 0.56 1.08
CA ILE A 124 -7.17 0.68 2.00
C ILE A 124 -6.94 -0.11 3.30
N LEU A 125 -6.37 -1.30 3.23
CA LEU A 125 -5.96 -2.03 4.42
C LEU A 125 -4.93 -1.23 5.24
N ALA A 126 -4.00 -0.54 4.58
CA ALA A 126 -3.04 0.33 5.26
C ALA A 126 -3.68 1.53 5.94
N LEU A 127 -4.70 2.14 5.32
CA LEU A 127 -5.52 3.18 5.94
C LEU A 127 -6.11 2.67 7.27
N LEU A 128 -6.79 1.53 7.22
CA LEU A 128 -7.45 0.93 8.40
C LEU A 128 -6.45 0.50 9.47
N SER A 129 -5.32 -0.11 9.07
CA SER A 129 -4.24 -0.48 9.97
C SER A 129 -3.59 0.74 10.63
N GLY A 130 -3.45 1.86 9.92
CA GLY A 130 -2.95 3.12 10.47
C GLY A 130 -3.83 3.66 11.59
N TYR A 131 -5.15 3.71 11.38
CA TYR A 131 -6.12 4.08 12.42
C TYR A 131 -6.09 3.13 13.61
N ALA A 132 -6.10 1.82 13.37
CA ALA A 132 -6.06 0.81 14.42
C ALA A 132 -4.76 0.88 15.24
N GLY A 133 -3.62 1.02 14.57
CA GLY A 133 -2.32 1.17 15.23
C GLY A 133 -2.25 2.43 16.09
N CYS A 134 -2.83 3.54 15.63
CA CYS A 134 -2.87 4.78 16.39
C CYS A 134 -3.70 4.65 17.66
N ALA A 135 -4.85 3.96 17.57
CA ALA A 135 -5.71 3.69 18.73
C ALA A 135 -5.01 2.78 19.75
N LEU A 136 -4.33 1.72 19.29
CA LEU A 136 -3.57 0.81 20.15
C LEU A 136 -2.38 1.50 20.83
N LEU A 137 -1.63 2.31 20.08
CA LEU A 137 -0.52 3.08 20.63
C LEU A 137 -1.03 4.09 21.67
N SER A 138 -2.11 4.81 21.37
CA SER A 138 -2.73 5.76 22.29
C SER A 138 -3.17 5.08 23.60
N ALA A 139 -3.85 3.93 23.50
CA ALA A 139 -4.27 3.16 24.66
C ALA A 139 -3.07 2.65 25.48
N GLY A 140 -2.01 2.18 24.81
CA GLY A 140 -0.77 1.77 25.45
C GLY A 140 -0.06 2.90 26.19
N LEU A 141 0.00 4.09 25.57
CA LEU A 141 0.59 5.29 26.20
C LEU A 141 -0.22 5.74 27.41
N HIS A 142 -1.55 5.74 27.33
CA HIS A 142 -2.41 6.00 28.49
C HIS A 142 -2.20 5.00 29.62
N ALA A 143 -2.02 3.71 29.30
CA ALA A 143 -1.80 2.66 30.29
C ALA A 143 -0.48 2.83 31.07
N THR A 144 0.49 3.56 30.53
CA THR A 144 1.75 3.86 31.25
C THR A 144 1.56 4.79 32.44
N GLY A 145 0.46 5.57 32.50
CA GLY A 145 0.18 6.51 33.58
C GLY A 145 1.12 7.72 33.68
N ASN A 146 2.01 7.93 32.69
CA ASN A 146 2.96 9.03 32.71
C ASN A 146 2.29 10.36 32.29
N LEU A 147 1.94 11.19 33.27
CA LEU A 147 1.24 12.45 33.06
C LEU A 147 2.00 13.45 32.17
N ASN A 148 3.34 13.46 32.25
CA ASN A 148 4.16 14.35 31.42
C ASN A 148 4.00 14.00 29.94
N LEU A 149 4.15 12.71 29.61
CA LEU A 149 4.02 12.20 28.26
C LEU A 149 2.60 12.39 27.70
N ILE A 150 1.57 12.12 28.50
CA ILE A 150 0.18 12.33 28.12
C ILE A 150 -0.05 13.81 27.83
N SER A 151 0.36 14.71 28.73
CA SER A 151 0.17 16.16 28.56
C SER A 151 0.86 16.73 27.32
N ALA A 152 2.00 16.17 26.91
CA ALA A 152 2.72 16.59 25.71
C ALA A 152 2.08 16.10 24.41
N LEU A 153 1.26 15.04 24.46
CA LEU A 153 0.64 14.41 23.29
C LEU A 153 -0.83 14.79 23.12
N VAL A 154 -1.54 15.11 24.21
CA VAL A 154 -2.95 15.51 24.18
C VAL A 154 -3.16 16.65 23.18
N SER A 155 -4.21 16.50 22.37
CA SER A 155 -4.63 17.49 21.38
C SER A 155 -6.07 17.94 21.68
N ASN A 156 -6.43 19.16 21.29
CA ASN A 156 -7.82 19.64 21.47
C ASN A 156 -8.80 18.88 20.55
N GLY A 157 -8.30 18.38 19.42
CA GLY A 157 -9.08 17.58 18.48
C GLY A 157 -9.26 16.11 18.83
N THR A 158 -8.66 15.63 19.92
CA THR A 158 -8.69 14.22 20.33
C THR A 158 -9.76 13.96 21.39
N GLY A 159 -10.53 12.88 21.24
CA GLY A 159 -11.60 12.54 22.18
C GLY A 159 -11.09 12.17 23.57
N ALA A 160 -11.95 12.23 24.59
CA ALA A 160 -11.61 11.90 25.98
C ALA A 160 -11.30 10.40 26.24
N SER A 161 -11.37 9.57 25.21
CA SER A 161 -11.08 8.13 25.33
C SER A 161 -9.57 7.89 25.42
N PRO A 162 -9.13 6.92 26.26
CA PRO A 162 -7.72 6.49 26.27
C PRO A 162 -7.20 6.03 24.90
N ALA A 163 -8.08 5.58 24.00
CA ALA A 163 -7.71 5.17 22.65
C ALA A 163 -7.54 6.33 21.66
N SER A 164 -7.77 7.58 22.08
CA SER A 164 -7.81 8.74 21.18
C SER A 164 -6.71 9.76 21.43
N LEU A 165 -5.71 9.49 22.27
CA LEU A 165 -4.64 10.44 22.62
C LEU A 165 -3.93 11.09 21.44
N LEU A 166 -3.62 10.31 20.40
CA LEU A 166 -2.85 10.76 19.25
C LEU A 166 -3.78 11.18 18.09
N PRO A 167 -3.42 12.21 17.32
CA PRO A 167 -4.16 12.59 16.12
C PRO A 167 -4.13 11.49 15.05
N ASP A 168 -5.22 10.75 14.93
CA ASP A 168 -5.36 9.52 14.14
C ASP A 168 -5.35 9.72 12.61
N MET A 169 -5.84 10.86 12.12
CA MET A 169 -5.90 11.19 10.69
C MET A 169 -4.52 11.07 10.01
N TYR A 170 -3.44 11.51 10.66
CA TYR A 170 -2.09 11.44 10.09
C TYR A 170 -1.55 10.00 10.05
N ALA A 171 -1.91 9.18 11.04
CA ALA A 171 -1.54 7.77 11.08
C ALA A 171 -2.25 6.98 9.96
N GLY A 172 -3.57 7.16 9.83
CA GLY A 172 -4.37 6.52 8.77
C GLY A 172 -3.97 6.96 7.38
N LEU A 173 -4.06 8.27 7.08
CA LEU A 173 -3.79 8.80 5.74
C LEU A 173 -2.31 8.67 5.37
N GLY A 174 -1.39 8.78 6.33
CA GLY A 174 0.04 8.57 6.09
C GLY A 174 0.37 7.12 5.74
N ALA A 175 -0.26 6.14 6.39
CA ALA A 175 -0.09 4.73 6.06
C ALA A 175 -0.66 4.42 4.66
N PHE A 176 -1.85 4.93 4.36
CA PHE A 176 -2.48 4.86 3.04
C PHE A 176 -1.57 5.42 1.94
N LEU A 177 -1.08 6.65 2.11
CA LEU A 177 -0.20 7.31 1.14
C LEU A 177 1.20 6.67 1.02
N THR A 178 1.65 5.97 2.06
CA THR A 178 2.93 5.22 2.02
C THR A 178 2.80 4.00 1.13
N VAL A 179 1.69 3.27 1.24
CA VAL A 179 1.39 2.06 0.47
C VAL A 179 0.96 2.37 -0.96
N ALA A 180 0.25 3.48 -1.17
CA ALA A 180 -0.20 3.94 -2.49
C ALA A 180 0.93 4.22 -3.49
N GLY A 181 2.19 4.26 -3.04
CA GLY A 181 3.37 4.27 -3.90
C GLY A 181 4.24 5.54 -3.80
N PRO A 182 5.41 5.55 -4.46
CA PRO A 182 6.33 6.68 -4.41
C PRO A 182 5.76 7.93 -5.12
N ARG A 183 6.08 9.12 -4.60
CA ARG A 183 5.59 10.42 -5.09
C ARG A 183 5.87 10.70 -6.57
N ARG A 184 6.84 10.00 -7.18
CA ARG A 184 7.20 10.13 -8.59
C ARG A 184 6.28 9.37 -9.55
N MET A 185 5.56 8.36 -9.06
CA MET A 185 4.70 7.52 -9.91
C MET A 185 3.26 8.03 -10.00
N HIS A 186 2.68 8.50 -8.90
CA HIS A 186 1.31 9.00 -8.87
C HIS A 186 1.27 10.46 -8.41
N THR A 187 0.82 11.36 -9.29
CA THR A 187 0.66 12.79 -9.00
C THR A 187 -0.32 13.01 -7.85
N THR A 188 -1.39 12.22 -7.76
CA THR A 188 -2.37 12.25 -6.66
C THR A 188 -1.75 11.91 -5.31
N VAL A 189 -0.78 11.00 -5.26
CA VAL A 189 -0.04 10.68 -4.02
C VAL A 189 0.89 11.82 -3.61
N LYS A 190 1.56 12.48 -4.58
CA LYS A 190 2.36 13.69 -4.32
C LYS A 190 1.49 14.81 -3.72
N TRP A 191 0.36 15.11 -4.35
CA TRP A 191 -0.59 16.11 -3.86
C TRP A 191 -1.19 15.69 -2.52
N GLY A 192 -1.50 14.41 -2.31
CA GLY A 192 -2.01 13.91 -1.04
C GLY A 192 -1.04 14.12 0.13
N TRP A 193 0.26 13.84 -0.06
CA TRP A 193 1.27 14.16 0.95
C TRP A 193 1.37 15.66 1.23
N ASN A 194 1.36 16.49 0.18
CA ASN A 194 1.42 17.94 0.34
C ASN A 194 0.21 18.47 1.09
N THR A 195 -1.01 18.06 0.73
CA THR A 195 -2.24 18.42 1.43
C THR A 195 -2.19 17.99 2.89
N LEU A 196 -1.72 16.77 3.17
CA LEU A 196 -1.62 16.26 4.54
C LEU A 196 -0.63 17.06 5.39
N TYR A 197 0.52 17.47 4.83
CA TYR A 197 1.47 18.33 5.53
C TYR A 197 0.95 19.75 5.75
N VAL A 198 0.34 20.36 4.73
CA VAL A 198 -0.26 21.71 4.85
C VAL A 198 -1.31 21.72 5.94
N VAL A 199 -2.20 20.72 5.97
CA VAL A 199 -3.22 20.59 7.01
C VAL A 199 -2.60 20.29 8.38
N ALA A 200 -1.54 19.48 8.46
CA ALA A 200 -0.81 19.27 9.70
C ALA A 200 -0.23 20.59 10.26
N THR A 201 0.46 21.36 9.43
CA THR A 201 1.03 22.66 9.79
C THR A 201 -0.05 23.63 10.25
N ILE A 202 -1.15 23.75 9.51
CA ILE A 202 -2.29 24.60 9.89
C ILE A 202 -2.86 24.18 11.25
N MET A 203 -3.09 22.88 11.48
CA MET A 203 -3.68 22.40 12.72
C MET A 203 -2.75 22.58 13.94
N VAL A 204 -1.43 22.51 13.74
CA VAL A 204 -0.45 22.82 14.78
C VAL A 204 -0.41 24.33 15.07
N ILE A 205 -0.44 25.18 14.04
CA ILE A 205 -0.46 26.65 14.20
C ILE A 205 -1.72 27.12 14.95
N VAL A 206 -2.88 26.51 14.68
CA VAL A 206 -4.14 26.81 15.38
C VAL A 206 -4.20 26.17 16.78
N SER A 207 -3.13 25.48 17.21
CA SER A 207 -3.07 24.72 18.48
C SER A 207 -4.22 23.71 18.61
N TRP A 208 -4.70 23.18 17.49
CA TRP A 208 -5.72 22.14 17.47
C TRP A 208 -5.10 20.77 17.76
N HIS A 209 -3.91 20.53 17.22
CA HIS A 209 -3.11 19.32 17.43
C HIS A 209 -1.74 19.65 18.01
N SER A 210 -1.26 18.80 18.91
CA SER A 210 0.08 18.91 19.49
C SER A 210 1.15 18.53 18.45
N LEU A 211 2.25 19.28 18.38
CA LEU A 211 3.34 18.97 17.46
C LEU A 211 3.92 17.55 17.71
N PRO A 212 4.20 17.12 18.95
CA PRO A 212 4.68 15.76 19.21
C PRO A 212 3.65 14.70 18.82
N GLY A 213 2.36 14.94 19.08
CA GLY A 213 1.30 14.01 18.69
C GLY A 213 1.24 13.81 17.17
N VAL A 214 1.33 14.90 16.40
CA VAL A 214 1.38 14.85 14.93
C VAL A 214 2.60 14.08 14.43
N LEU A 215 3.79 14.34 14.99
CA LEU A 215 5.03 13.68 14.59
C LEU A 215 5.02 12.18 14.93
N VAL A 216 4.52 11.79 16.11
CA VAL A 216 4.33 10.38 16.51
C VAL A 216 3.36 9.69 15.55
N SER A 217 2.23 10.33 15.24
CA SER A 217 1.25 9.78 14.28
C SER A 217 1.86 9.58 12.89
N PHE A 218 2.67 10.52 12.38
CA PHE A 218 3.36 10.36 11.10
C PHE A 218 4.41 9.23 11.11
N ALA A 219 5.19 9.13 12.19
CA ALA A 219 6.19 8.08 12.35
C ALA A 219 5.52 6.70 12.41
N LEU A 220 4.40 6.59 13.13
CA LEU A 220 3.57 5.39 13.17
C LEU A 220 2.98 5.06 11.79
N ALA A 221 2.48 6.06 11.07
CA ALA A 221 1.97 5.92 9.72
C ALA A 221 3.02 5.29 8.79
N ARG A 222 4.25 5.81 8.86
CA ARG A 222 5.39 5.31 8.07
C ARG A 222 5.77 3.89 8.48
N PHE A 223 5.83 3.59 9.78
CA PHE A 223 6.12 2.25 10.27
C PHE A 223 5.12 1.21 9.73
N ILE A 224 3.82 1.47 9.91
CA ILE A 224 2.76 0.56 9.46
C ILE A 224 2.74 0.44 7.94
N GLY A 225 2.82 1.57 7.22
CA GLY A 225 2.80 1.59 5.76
C GLY A 225 3.98 0.83 5.14
N MET A 226 5.18 0.96 5.71
CA MET A 226 6.36 0.24 5.23
C MET A 226 6.30 -1.27 5.53
N LEU A 227 5.78 -1.69 6.70
CA LEU A 227 5.54 -3.09 7.00
C LEU A 227 4.56 -3.75 6.02
N ILE A 228 3.48 -3.03 5.67
CA ILE A 228 2.49 -3.51 4.72
C ILE A 228 3.10 -3.63 3.32
N ARG A 229 3.88 -2.64 2.88
CA ARG A 229 4.60 -2.72 1.59
C ARG A 229 5.55 -3.90 1.53
N PHE A 230 6.34 -4.11 2.58
CA PHE A 230 7.23 -5.26 2.70
C PHE A 230 6.45 -6.58 2.62
N ALA A 231 5.31 -6.68 3.34
CA ALA A 231 4.48 -7.88 3.33
C ALA A 231 3.86 -8.17 1.95
N SER A 232 3.40 -7.13 1.25
CA SER A 232 2.79 -7.25 -0.08
C SER A 232 3.79 -7.45 -1.23
N GLY A 233 5.05 -7.07 -1.02
CA GLY A 233 6.07 -7.01 -2.06
C GLY A 233 5.92 -5.80 -2.97
N SER A 234 7.05 -5.28 -3.44
CA SER A 234 7.14 -4.28 -4.50
C SER A 234 7.38 -4.96 -5.84
N GLU A 235 6.91 -4.35 -6.92
CA GLU A 235 7.34 -4.75 -8.26
C GLU A 235 8.79 -4.29 -8.44
N ASN A 236 9.67 -5.23 -8.80
CA ASN A 236 11.02 -4.90 -9.21
C ASN A 236 10.92 -3.90 -10.38
N LYS A 237 11.78 -2.87 -10.42
CA LYS A 237 11.80 -1.83 -11.49
C LYS A 237 13.10 -1.79 -12.31
N GLY A 238 13.91 -2.84 -12.25
CA GLY A 238 15.09 -2.99 -13.07
C GLY A 238 14.83 -3.01 -14.59
N VAL A 239 15.88 -3.31 -15.35
CA VAL A 239 15.86 -3.32 -16.82
C VAL A 239 15.62 -4.75 -17.33
N TRP A 240 14.70 -4.94 -18.27
CA TRP A 240 14.37 -6.26 -18.85
C TRP A 240 14.26 -6.24 -20.36
N GLY A 241 14.46 -7.43 -20.94
CA GLY A 241 14.25 -7.74 -22.33
C GLY A 241 14.78 -6.67 -23.28
N LYS A 242 13.87 -5.98 -24.00
CA LYS A 242 14.25 -4.96 -25.00
C LYS A 242 15.05 -3.80 -24.42
N HIS A 243 14.74 -3.36 -23.21
CA HIS A 243 15.50 -2.27 -22.57
C HIS A 243 16.91 -2.73 -22.19
N LEU A 244 17.10 -4.01 -21.87
CA LEU A 244 18.41 -4.59 -21.61
C LEU A 244 19.23 -4.68 -22.91
N ALA A 245 18.61 -5.18 -23.98
CA ALA A 245 19.24 -5.20 -25.30
C ALA A 245 19.63 -3.78 -25.78
N GLN A 246 18.80 -2.77 -25.49
CA GLN A 246 19.11 -1.39 -25.80
C GLN A 246 20.28 -0.84 -24.97
N ALA A 247 20.34 -1.15 -23.67
CA ALA A 247 21.47 -0.75 -22.83
C ALA A 247 22.80 -1.39 -23.27
N LEU A 248 22.76 -2.64 -23.75
CA LEU A 248 23.93 -3.33 -24.32
C LEU A 248 24.36 -2.72 -25.65
N ASN A 249 23.40 -2.26 -26.46
CA ASN A 249 23.68 -1.55 -27.70
C ASN A 249 24.43 -0.23 -27.46
N ASP A 250 24.19 0.45 -26.33
CA ASP A 250 24.87 1.71 -25.98
C ASP A 250 26.37 1.54 -25.71
N ILE A 251 26.83 0.32 -25.39
CA ILE A 251 28.25 -0.03 -25.23
C ILE A 251 28.82 -0.79 -26.44
N GLY A 252 28.10 -0.82 -27.56
CA GLY A 252 28.58 -1.41 -28.82
C GLY A 252 28.27 -2.89 -29.00
N ILE A 253 27.48 -3.52 -28.12
CA ILE A 253 27.05 -4.92 -28.28
C ILE A 253 25.70 -4.96 -29.01
N HIS A 254 25.70 -5.34 -30.28
CA HIS A 254 24.51 -5.45 -31.10
C HIS A 254 23.86 -6.84 -30.98
N VAL A 255 23.21 -7.08 -29.84
CA VAL A 255 22.66 -8.38 -29.46
C VAL A 255 21.78 -9.00 -30.55
N THR A 256 22.04 -10.26 -30.92
CA THR A 256 21.20 -11.12 -31.77
C THR A 256 20.40 -12.13 -30.95
N MET A 257 20.99 -12.62 -29.86
CA MET A 257 20.35 -13.53 -28.90
C MET A 257 20.63 -13.05 -27.47
N LEU A 258 19.59 -12.97 -26.66
CA LEU A 258 19.67 -12.66 -25.23
C LEU A 258 18.83 -13.68 -24.45
N GLU A 259 19.50 -14.59 -23.77
CA GLU A 259 18.84 -15.65 -23.01
C GLU A 259 19.14 -15.51 -21.52
N ARG A 260 18.09 -15.40 -20.72
CA ARG A 260 18.23 -15.42 -19.27
C ARG A 260 18.55 -16.82 -18.80
N ARG A 261 19.59 -16.95 -17.99
CA ARG A 261 19.89 -18.20 -17.30
C ARG A 261 18.97 -18.38 -16.10
N ASP A 262 18.03 -19.31 -16.20
CA ASP A 262 17.26 -19.76 -15.05
C ASP A 262 18.15 -20.67 -14.20
N HIS A 263 18.59 -20.17 -13.04
CA HIS A 263 19.33 -20.99 -12.08
C HIS A 263 18.39 -22.05 -11.50
N THR A 264 18.58 -23.29 -11.92
CA THR A 264 17.85 -24.48 -11.44
C THR A 264 18.35 -24.99 -10.09
N ASP A 265 19.43 -24.42 -9.53
CA ASP A 265 19.99 -24.93 -8.27
C ASP A 265 19.15 -24.57 -7.04
N THR A 266 18.51 -25.63 -6.57
CA THR A 266 17.84 -25.86 -5.31
C THR A 266 18.80 -25.70 -4.13
N GLU A 267 19.08 -24.49 -3.68
CA GLU A 267 19.29 -24.25 -2.25
C GLU A 267 18.65 -22.92 -1.84
N HIS A 268 17.88 -22.95 -0.75
CA HIS A 268 17.21 -21.79 -0.16
C HIS A 268 18.22 -20.88 0.57
N THR A 269 19.29 -20.47 -0.10
CA THR A 269 20.26 -19.49 0.42
C THR A 269 19.80 -18.07 0.07
N VAL A 270 19.93 -17.16 1.04
CA VAL A 270 19.46 -15.76 0.97
C VAL A 270 20.27 -14.93 -0.05
N LEU A 271 21.42 -15.44 -0.51
CA LEU A 271 22.32 -14.81 -1.48
C LEU A 271 22.55 -15.78 -2.64
N ARG A 272 22.22 -15.35 -3.87
CA ARG A 272 22.48 -16.11 -5.10
C ARG A 272 23.72 -15.55 -5.78
N THR A 273 24.66 -16.40 -6.16
CA THR A 273 25.92 -16.03 -6.82
C THR A 273 26.22 -17.05 -7.92
N SER A 274 26.95 -16.65 -8.97
CA SER A 274 27.45 -17.55 -10.01
C SER A 274 28.93 -17.33 -10.22
N ALA A 275 29.71 -18.39 -10.47
CA ALA A 275 31.13 -18.20 -10.79
C ALA A 275 31.33 -17.40 -12.08
N GLN A 276 30.41 -17.54 -13.05
CA GLN A 276 30.57 -16.98 -14.39
C GLN A 276 30.42 -15.45 -14.47
N ASP A 277 29.87 -14.82 -13.44
CA ASP A 277 29.84 -13.37 -13.31
C ASP A 277 30.68 -12.87 -12.14
N ASP A 278 31.74 -13.60 -11.79
CA ASP A 278 32.64 -13.30 -10.66
C ASP A 278 31.88 -13.17 -9.31
N LEU A 279 30.85 -14.02 -9.14
CA LEU A 279 30.07 -14.20 -7.91
C LEU A 279 29.28 -12.97 -7.46
N ILE A 280 28.80 -12.13 -8.39
CA ILE A 280 28.02 -10.95 -8.02
C ILE A 280 26.74 -11.36 -7.26
N GLU A 281 26.56 -10.80 -6.06
CA GLU A 281 25.46 -11.15 -5.16
C GLU A 281 24.10 -10.67 -5.71
N ASN A 282 23.18 -11.61 -5.91
CA ASN A 282 21.80 -11.40 -6.37
C ASN A 282 21.67 -10.76 -7.76
N SER A 283 22.70 -10.90 -8.61
CA SER A 283 22.64 -10.51 -10.01
C SER A 283 21.67 -11.37 -10.83
N ARG A 284 21.26 -10.85 -11.99
CA ARG A 284 20.59 -11.61 -13.04
C ARG A 284 21.59 -11.85 -14.16
N ILE A 285 21.77 -13.11 -14.54
CA ILE A 285 22.75 -13.48 -15.56
C ILE A 285 22.04 -13.80 -16.88
N TYR A 286 22.61 -13.26 -17.94
CA TYR A 286 22.14 -13.46 -19.32
C TYR A 286 23.31 -13.91 -20.19
N ASP A 287 23.03 -14.86 -21.08
CA ASP A 287 23.88 -15.15 -22.23
C ASP A 287 23.52 -14.20 -23.36
N ALA A 288 24.50 -13.46 -23.86
CA ALA A 288 24.34 -12.58 -25.01
C ALA A 288 25.25 -13.03 -26.15
N ILE A 289 24.70 -13.06 -27.36
CA ILE A 289 25.48 -13.26 -28.60
C ILE A 289 25.33 -12.01 -29.45
N ASP A 290 26.45 -11.48 -29.92
CA ASP A 290 26.50 -10.31 -30.79
C ASP A 290 26.32 -10.69 -32.28
N ARG A 291 26.17 -9.71 -33.17
CA ARG A 291 26.12 -9.92 -34.63
C ARG A 291 27.38 -10.57 -35.18
N ASP A 292 28.53 -10.26 -34.58
CA ASP A 292 29.82 -10.80 -35.00
C ASP A 292 30.06 -12.24 -34.48
N GLY A 293 29.10 -12.81 -33.74
CA GLY A 293 29.19 -14.15 -33.17
C GLY A 293 29.97 -14.23 -31.85
N SER A 294 30.42 -13.09 -31.31
CA SER A 294 31.03 -13.02 -29.99
C SER A 294 30.03 -13.35 -28.88
N HIS A 295 30.47 -14.15 -27.91
CA HIS A 295 29.66 -14.57 -26.77
C HIS A 295 30.02 -13.76 -25.52
N TYR A 296 29.01 -13.30 -24.81
CA TYR A 296 29.15 -12.48 -23.60
C TYR A 296 28.29 -13.02 -22.46
N VAL A 297 28.80 -12.89 -21.23
CA VAL A 297 28.04 -13.11 -20.00
C VAL A 297 27.66 -11.74 -19.43
N VAL A 298 26.37 -11.46 -19.40
CA VAL A 298 25.83 -10.16 -18.97
C VAL A 298 25.24 -10.31 -17.56
N SER A 299 25.83 -9.62 -16.60
CA SER A 299 25.37 -9.57 -15.20
C SER A 299 24.62 -8.27 -14.94
N VAL A 300 23.38 -8.38 -14.48
CA VAL A 300 22.49 -7.24 -14.22
C VAL A 300 22.17 -7.17 -12.73
N LEU A 301 22.62 -6.10 -12.07
CA LEU A 301 22.37 -5.84 -10.66
C LEU A 301 21.27 -4.79 -10.50
N ASP A 302 20.18 -5.17 -9.82
CA ASP A 302 19.05 -4.28 -9.54
C ASP A 302 19.16 -3.67 -8.13
N ASN A 303 18.89 -2.37 -8.01
CA ASN A 303 18.99 -1.65 -6.73
C ASN A 303 18.10 -2.25 -5.61
N GLN A 304 16.95 -2.84 -5.97
CA GLN A 304 15.99 -3.42 -5.01
C GLN A 304 16.38 -4.81 -4.48
N ARG A 305 17.22 -5.58 -5.19
CA ARG A 305 17.63 -6.94 -4.78
C ARG A 305 18.83 -6.97 -3.83
N ARG A 306 19.48 -5.82 -3.68
CA ARG A 306 20.70 -5.63 -2.91
C ARG A 306 20.48 -5.31 -1.44
N SER A 307 19.35 -4.72 -1.09
CA SER A 307 18.99 -4.34 0.28
C SER A 307 18.98 -5.53 1.26
N ALA A 308 18.73 -6.75 0.76
CA ALA A 308 18.82 -8.00 1.51
C ALA A 308 20.23 -8.32 2.03
N GLY A 309 21.28 -8.00 1.25
CA GLY A 309 22.69 -8.18 1.64
C GLY A 309 23.15 -7.17 2.70
N TYR A 310 22.64 -5.93 2.62
CA TYR A 310 22.98 -4.84 3.54
C TYR A 310 22.62 -5.15 5.01
N LEU A 311 21.53 -5.88 5.25
CA LEU A 311 21.11 -6.24 6.61
C LEU A 311 21.99 -7.33 7.22
N ASN A 312 22.45 -8.27 6.40
CA ASN A 312 23.43 -9.29 6.79
C ASN A 312 24.80 -8.64 7.06
N GLN A 313 25.18 -7.65 6.25
CA GLN A 313 26.37 -6.83 6.44
C GLN A 313 26.29 -5.97 7.71
N LEU A 314 25.13 -5.36 8.01
CA LEU A 314 24.88 -4.63 9.25
C LEU A 314 24.89 -5.58 10.47
N TRP A 315 24.35 -6.78 10.32
CA TRP A 315 24.36 -7.81 11.36
C TRP A 315 25.79 -8.33 11.62
N GLN A 316 26.59 -8.51 10.57
CA GLN A 316 28.02 -8.81 10.69
C GLN A 316 28.79 -7.67 11.35
N TRP A 317 28.45 -6.41 11.03
CA TRP A 317 29.04 -5.22 11.65
C TRP A 317 28.75 -5.13 13.16
N ILE A 318 27.51 -5.41 13.59
CA ILE A 318 27.17 -5.47 15.02
C ILE A 318 27.91 -6.62 15.72
N ARG A 319 28.15 -7.73 15.00
CA ARG A 319 28.82 -8.91 15.53
C ARG A 319 30.35 -8.80 15.58
N LEU A 320 30.96 -8.02 14.69
CA LEU A 320 32.40 -7.92 14.51
C LEU A 320 32.86 -6.48 14.80
N ASN A 321 33.38 -6.25 16.00
CA ASN A 321 34.08 -5.00 16.32
C ASN A 321 35.45 -4.98 15.60
N GLY A 322 35.76 -3.90 14.88
CA GLY A 322 37.08 -3.67 14.26
C GLY A 322 37.20 -4.00 12.75
N VAL A 323 36.13 -4.48 12.11
CA VAL A 323 36.12 -4.82 10.66
C VAL A 323 35.25 -3.81 9.90
N VAL A 324 35.86 -2.96 9.07
CA VAL A 324 35.18 -1.83 8.38
C VAL A 324 34.33 -2.33 7.21
N VAL A 325 33.07 -2.74 7.38
CA VAL A 325 32.24 -3.24 6.25
C VAL A 325 31.98 -2.14 5.20
N ARG A 326 32.22 -2.46 3.91
CA ARG A 326 32.11 -1.53 2.78
C ARG A 326 30.65 -1.13 2.52
N ARG A 327 30.43 0.12 2.11
CA ARG A 327 29.10 0.75 1.97
C ARG A 327 28.89 1.28 0.55
N ASP A 328 28.25 0.49 -0.30
CA ASP A 328 27.85 0.95 -1.62
C ASP A 328 26.41 1.46 -1.58
N ARG A 329 26.17 2.71 -1.99
CA ARG A 329 24.86 3.37 -1.80
C ARG A 329 23.84 3.01 -2.88
N SER A 330 24.30 2.43 -4.00
CA SER A 330 23.48 2.07 -5.15
C SER A 330 23.98 0.80 -5.83
N ALA A 331 23.19 0.21 -6.73
CA ALA A 331 23.65 -0.86 -7.61
C ALA A 331 24.83 -0.40 -8.50
N GLN A 332 24.80 0.85 -8.96
CA GLN A 332 25.85 1.46 -9.78
C GLN A 332 27.17 1.54 -9.01
N ASP A 333 27.16 2.09 -7.79
CA ASP A 333 28.37 2.27 -6.99
C ASP A 333 29.13 0.95 -6.79
N ALA A 334 28.41 -0.15 -6.64
CA ALA A 334 29.06 -1.45 -6.49
C ALA A 334 29.49 -2.12 -7.75
N MET A 335 28.72 -1.99 -8.83
CA MET A 335 29.16 -2.57 -10.08
C MET A 335 30.42 -1.86 -10.55
N HIS A 336 30.47 -0.53 -10.41
CA HIS A 336 31.67 0.26 -10.67
C HIS A 336 32.81 -0.07 -9.71
N HIS A 337 32.53 -0.31 -8.44
CA HIS A 337 33.56 -0.78 -7.52
C HIS A 337 34.11 -2.15 -7.91
N HIS A 338 33.24 -3.10 -8.20
CA HIS A 338 33.63 -4.44 -8.58
C HIS A 338 34.50 -4.42 -9.84
N LEU A 339 34.09 -3.64 -10.84
CA LEU A 339 34.90 -3.33 -12.02
C LEU A 339 36.28 -2.76 -11.62
N SER A 340 36.33 -1.78 -10.71
CA SER A 340 37.60 -1.18 -10.26
C SER A 340 38.51 -2.18 -9.54
N MET A 341 37.94 -3.13 -8.79
CA MET A 341 38.70 -4.19 -8.14
C MET A 341 39.29 -5.15 -9.18
N ILE A 342 38.48 -5.61 -10.14
CA ILE A 342 38.95 -6.49 -11.22
C ILE A 342 40.07 -5.82 -12.01
N LEU A 343 39.87 -4.56 -12.45
CA LEU A 343 40.89 -3.80 -13.18
C LEU A 343 42.17 -3.57 -12.35
N GLY A 344 42.02 -3.33 -11.04
CA GLY A 344 43.15 -3.15 -10.13
C GLY A 344 43.99 -4.42 -9.96
N LEU A 345 43.32 -5.57 -9.83
CA LEU A 345 43.96 -6.89 -9.74
C LEU A 345 44.63 -7.27 -11.06
N HIS A 346 43.96 -7.00 -12.19
CA HIS A 346 44.54 -7.18 -13.53
C HIS A 346 45.82 -6.36 -13.71
N ASN A 347 45.84 -5.10 -13.25
CA ASN A 347 47.00 -4.21 -13.35
C ASN A 347 48.20 -4.64 -12.48
N ILE A 348 48.02 -5.55 -11.53
CA ILE A 348 49.12 -6.15 -10.75
C ILE A 348 49.49 -7.56 -11.26
N ASP A 349 49.12 -7.87 -12.50
CA ASP A 349 49.38 -9.12 -13.20
C ASP A 349 48.75 -10.36 -12.54
N LEU A 350 47.68 -10.18 -11.75
CA LEU A 350 46.86 -11.29 -11.29
C LEU A 350 45.85 -11.67 -12.37
N GLN A 351 45.63 -12.98 -12.51
CA GLN A 351 44.62 -13.49 -13.41
C GLN A 351 43.22 -13.16 -12.88
N THR A 352 42.40 -12.54 -13.73
CA THR A 352 41.03 -12.08 -13.44
C THR A 352 40.14 -12.32 -14.67
N PRO A 353 38.81 -12.39 -14.51
CA PRO A 353 37.90 -12.42 -15.65
C PRO A 353 38.03 -11.15 -16.49
N ASN A 354 37.92 -11.27 -17.81
CA ASN A 354 37.98 -10.13 -18.71
C ASN A 354 36.62 -9.44 -18.78
N VAL A 355 36.60 -8.15 -18.41
CA VAL A 355 35.39 -7.33 -18.42
C VAL A 355 35.37 -6.52 -19.72
N TYR A 356 34.32 -6.71 -20.52
CA TYR A 356 34.13 -5.95 -21.76
C TYR A 356 33.73 -4.51 -21.47
N GLY A 357 32.78 -4.30 -20.56
CA GLY A 357 32.27 -2.96 -20.25
C GLY A 357 31.16 -2.95 -19.21
N VAL A 358 30.74 -1.73 -18.86
CA VAL A 358 29.66 -1.47 -17.90
C VAL A 358 28.68 -0.46 -18.49
N THR A 359 27.39 -0.65 -18.23
CA THR A 359 26.32 0.26 -18.66
C THR A 359 25.24 0.36 -17.59
N ASP A 360 24.64 1.54 -17.48
CA ASP A 360 23.66 1.87 -16.45
C ASP A 360 22.34 2.29 -17.07
N SER A 361 21.23 1.72 -16.59
CA SER A 361 19.91 2.08 -17.08
C SER A 361 18.85 1.96 -15.98
N GLY A 362 18.14 3.05 -15.72
CA GLY A 362 17.10 3.12 -14.67
C GLY A 362 17.63 2.83 -13.26
N GLU A 363 17.10 1.79 -12.62
CA GLU A 363 17.52 1.30 -11.29
C GLU A 363 18.46 0.07 -11.37
N SER A 364 19.02 -0.21 -12.55
CA SER A 364 19.92 -1.35 -12.81
C SER A 364 21.30 -0.87 -13.28
N SER A 365 22.34 -1.60 -12.85
CA SER A 365 23.69 -1.50 -13.39
C SER A 365 24.09 -2.84 -14.01
N ILE A 366 24.73 -2.81 -15.16
CA ILE A 366 24.96 -3.99 -16.02
C ILE A 366 26.46 -4.09 -16.27
N LEU A 367 27.07 -5.22 -15.90
CA LEU A 367 28.48 -5.55 -16.17
C LEU A 367 28.55 -6.69 -17.17
N VAL A 368 29.40 -6.56 -18.18
CA VAL A 368 29.52 -7.55 -19.25
C VAL A 368 30.91 -8.17 -19.25
N PHE A 369 30.95 -9.49 -19.21
CA PHE A 369 32.16 -10.30 -19.26
C PHE A 369 32.29 -10.99 -20.62
N ASP A 370 33.52 -11.21 -21.06
CA ASP A 370 33.81 -12.08 -22.20
C ASP A 370 33.59 -13.54 -21.78
N ALA A 371 32.72 -14.26 -22.51
CA ALA A 371 32.36 -15.63 -22.18
C ALA A 371 33.56 -16.60 -22.25
N GLN A 372 34.60 -16.31 -23.03
CA GLN A 372 35.79 -17.18 -23.11
C GLN A 372 36.65 -17.14 -21.85
N THR A 373 36.56 -16.04 -21.11
CA THR A 373 37.32 -15.81 -19.87
C THR A 373 36.42 -15.87 -18.62
N ALA A 374 35.17 -16.30 -18.78
CA ALA A 374 34.23 -16.40 -17.68
C ALA A 374 34.74 -17.43 -16.66
N PRO A 375 34.70 -17.13 -15.34
CA PRO A 375 35.20 -18.06 -14.35
C PRO A 375 34.27 -19.28 -14.19
N HIS A 376 34.86 -20.46 -14.01
CA HIS A 376 34.15 -21.71 -13.73
C HIS A 376 34.44 -22.22 -12.32
N PRO A 377 33.47 -22.82 -11.61
CA PRO A 377 33.71 -23.39 -10.29
C PRO A 377 34.82 -24.45 -10.35
N PHE A 378 35.78 -24.37 -9.42
CA PHE A 378 36.83 -25.38 -9.30
C PHE A 378 36.35 -26.54 -8.41
N ASP A 379 36.63 -27.77 -8.84
CA ASP A 379 36.36 -28.95 -8.02
C ASP A 379 37.40 -29.07 -6.89
N LEU A 380 36.99 -28.65 -5.69
CA LEU A 380 37.85 -28.66 -4.50
C LEU A 380 38.37 -30.06 -4.13
N SER A 381 37.72 -31.14 -4.55
CA SER A 381 38.20 -32.49 -4.27
C SER A 381 39.52 -32.84 -4.98
N GLN A 382 39.84 -32.09 -6.04
CA GLN A 382 41.05 -32.28 -6.85
C GLN A 382 42.20 -31.36 -6.43
N LEU A 383 42.03 -30.58 -5.36
CA LEU A 383 42.99 -29.56 -4.93
C LEU A 383 44.29 -30.21 -4.42
N ASP A 384 45.40 -29.94 -5.10
CA ASP A 384 46.73 -30.44 -4.73
C ASP A 384 47.57 -29.41 -3.93
N ASP A 385 48.75 -29.82 -3.45
CA ASP A 385 49.63 -28.94 -2.66
C ASP A 385 50.25 -27.79 -3.48
N ALA A 386 50.39 -27.95 -4.80
CA ALA A 386 50.91 -26.90 -5.67
C ALA A 386 49.85 -25.81 -5.90
N GLN A 387 48.62 -26.21 -6.15
CA GLN A 387 47.44 -25.36 -6.27
C GLN A 387 47.11 -24.64 -4.96
N ALA A 388 47.24 -25.32 -3.82
CA ALA A 388 47.13 -24.68 -2.51
C ALA A 388 48.15 -23.54 -2.35
N ARG A 389 49.41 -23.78 -2.72
CA ARG A 389 50.49 -22.76 -2.72
C ARG A 389 50.20 -21.62 -3.70
N ALA A 390 49.67 -21.92 -4.88
CA ALA A 390 49.26 -20.91 -5.86
C ALA A 390 48.16 -19.99 -5.31
N LEU A 391 47.13 -20.54 -4.64
CA LEU A 391 46.06 -19.75 -4.00
C LEU A 391 46.59 -18.88 -2.86
N LEU A 392 47.47 -19.43 -2.00
CA LEU A 392 48.12 -18.69 -0.92
C LEU A 392 48.95 -17.53 -1.47
N ALA A 393 49.68 -17.75 -2.57
CA ALA A 393 50.50 -16.74 -3.25
C ALA A 393 49.65 -15.69 -3.97
N TYR A 394 48.52 -16.09 -4.58
CA TYR A 394 47.57 -15.19 -5.24
C TYR A 394 47.02 -14.16 -4.25
N VAL A 395 46.51 -14.64 -3.10
CA VAL A 395 45.98 -13.76 -2.04
C VAL A 395 47.07 -12.89 -1.43
N ASP A 396 48.27 -13.45 -1.21
CA ASP A 396 49.39 -12.68 -0.65
C ASP A 396 49.88 -11.57 -1.59
N THR A 397 49.87 -11.81 -2.90
CA THR A 397 50.22 -10.80 -3.92
C THR A 397 49.20 -9.66 -3.93
N ALA A 398 47.90 -9.98 -3.86
CA ALA A 398 46.83 -8.99 -3.73
C ALA A 398 46.98 -8.16 -2.44
N HIS A 399 47.23 -8.83 -1.31
CA HIS A 399 47.42 -8.20 0.01
C HIS A 399 48.64 -7.27 0.03
N ARG A 400 49.77 -7.66 -0.58
CA ARG A 400 50.97 -6.80 -0.71
C ARG A 400 50.74 -5.52 -1.49
N ARG A 401 49.72 -5.51 -2.37
CA ARG A 401 49.29 -4.34 -3.15
C ARG A 401 48.10 -3.61 -2.52
N GLY A 402 47.70 -3.98 -1.31
CA GLY A 402 46.67 -3.31 -0.53
C GLY A 402 45.24 -3.72 -0.87
N TYR A 403 45.03 -4.78 -1.65
CA TYR A 403 43.70 -5.33 -1.93
C TYR A 403 43.32 -6.37 -0.88
N THR A 404 42.06 -6.41 -0.46
CA THR A 404 41.52 -7.48 0.42
C THR A 404 40.23 -8.01 -0.18
N HIS A 405 39.97 -9.31 -0.01
CA HIS A 405 38.83 -10.03 -0.57
C HIS A 405 37.59 -9.96 0.34
N ARG A 406 37.80 -10.02 1.66
CA ARG A 406 36.83 -9.83 2.75
C ARG A 406 35.82 -10.94 2.98
N ARG A 407 35.67 -11.87 2.02
CA ARG A 407 34.81 -13.04 2.15
C ARG A 407 35.28 -14.18 1.25
N ILE A 408 36.28 -14.95 1.68
CA ILE A 408 36.76 -16.11 0.93
C ILE A 408 35.91 -17.33 1.30
N THR A 409 35.11 -17.82 0.35
CA THR A 409 34.28 -19.02 0.47
C THR A 409 34.72 -20.11 -0.51
N PRO A 410 34.28 -21.37 -0.33
CA PRO A 410 34.52 -22.44 -1.31
C PRO A 410 34.19 -22.03 -2.74
N ASP A 411 33.06 -21.33 -2.94
CA ASP A 411 32.60 -20.86 -4.25
C ASP A 411 33.53 -19.82 -4.89
N CYS A 412 34.39 -19.16 -4.11
CA CYS A 412 35.38 -18.19 -4.60
C CYS A 412 36.53 -18.85 -5.35
N ILE A 413 36.74 -20.17 -5.17
CA ILE A 413 37.82 -20.86 -5.85
C ILE A 413 37.32 -21.26 -7.24
N VAL A 414 37.87 -20.62 -8.25
CA VAL A 414 37.44 -20.78 -9.64
C VAL A 414 38.65 -21.01 -10.54
N THR A 415 38.40 -21.52 -11.75
CA THR A 415 39.40 -21.56 -12.82
C THR A 415 38.94 -20.73 -14.00
N ILE A 416 39.90 -20.17 -14.72
CA ILE A 416 39.66 -19.46 -15.98
C ILE A 416 40.40 -20.21 -17.07
N SER A 417 39.69 -20.67 -18.10
CA SER A 417 40.28 -21.35 -19.26
C SER A 417 41.17 -22.56 -18.92
N GLY A 418 40.90 -23.28 -17.81
CA GLY A 418 41.65 -24.47 -17.39
C GLY A 418 43.02 -24.22 -16.77
N SER A 419 43.30 -22.98 -16.35
CA SER A 419 44.51 -22.61 -15.60
C SER A 419 44.50 -23.09 -14.15
N ASP A 420 45.58 -22.78 -13.43
CA ASP A 420 45.62 -22.89 -11.96
C ASP A 420 44.44 -22.15 -11.31
N PRO A 421 43.96 -22.62 -10.13
CA PRO A 421 42.83 -22.02 -9.46
C PRO A 421 43.18 -20.62 -8.94
N ILE A 422 42.21 -19.73 -9.05
CA ILE A 422 42.28 -18.33 -8.61
C ILE A 422 41.15 -18.02 -7.62
N VAL A 423 41.23 -16.86 -6.99
CA VAL A 423 40.17 -16.35 -6.10
C VAL A 423 39.31 -15.35 -6.86
N ALA A 424 38.02 -15.65 -7.01
CA ALA A 424 36.95 -14.83 -7.56
C ALA A 424 36.05 -14.24 -6.46
N GLY A 425 35.20 -13.27 -6.83
CA GLY A 425 34.23 -12.69 -5.89
C GLY A 425 34.67 -11.39 -5.22
N TRP A 426 35.51 -10.60 -5.89
CA TRP A 426 36.11 -9.38 -5.33
C TRP A 426 35.14 -8.21 -5.14
N GLN A 427 33.84 -8.38 -5.41
CA GLN A 427 32.80 -7.35 -5.23
C GLN A 427 32.74 -6.78 -3.80
N ASN A 428 33.00 -7.62 -2.80
CA ASN A 428 32.97 -7.26 -1.39
C ASN A 428 34.35 -6.76 -0.91
N GLY A 429 35.36 -6.86 -1.77
CA GLY A 429 36.73 -6.50 -1.49
C GLY A 429 36.94 -4.99 -1.33
N ASP A 430 38.11 -4.61 -0.88
CA ASP A 430 38.49 -3.21 -0.70
C ASP A 430 39.95 -2.98 -1.08
N CYS A 431 40.26 -1.75 -1.50
CA CYS A 431 41.63 -1.28 -1.72
C CYS A 431 42.08 -0.42 -0.53
N ALA A 432 43.39 -0.42 -0.23
CA ALA A 432 43.96 0.25 0.94
C ALA A 432 43.32 -0.20 2.28
N SER A 433 43.11 -1.51 2.45
CA SER A 433 42.43 -2.12 3.60
C SER A 433 43.32 -2.24 4.85
N SER A 434 42.72 -2.53 6.01
CA SER A 434 43.44 -2.68 7.28
C SER A 434 44.09 -4.06 7.44
N GLN A 435 45.13 -4.14 8.29
CA GLN A 435 45.79 -5.42 8.58
C GLN A 435 44.86 -6.48 9.20
N ALA A 436 43.83 -6.07 9.95
CA ALA A 436 42.82 -7.00 10.46
C ALA A 436 42.02 -7.69 9.35
N ASN A 437 41.72 -6.98 8.26
CA ASN A 437 41.01 -7.56 7.10
C ASN A 437 41.92 -8.53 6.33
N ILE A 438 43.21 -8.20 6.19
CA ILE A 438 44.24 -9.08 5.63
C ILE A 438 44.33 -10.38 6.46
N ALA A 439 44.40 -10.26 7.79
CA ALA A 439 44.45 -11.42 8.69
C ALA A 439 43.19 -12.30 8.56
N LEU A 440 42.01 -11.70 8.48
CA LEU A 440 40.75 -12.45 8.29
C LEU A 440 40.71 -13.20 6.97
N ASP A 441 41.13 -12.58 5.86
CA ASP A 441 41.21 -13.26 4.56
C ASP A 441 42.16 -14.46 4.63
N LYS A 442 43.34 -14.28 5.23
CA LYS A 442 44.31 -15.38 5.43
C LYS A 442 43.72 -16.51 6.29
N VAL A 443 42.99 -16.20 7.36
CA VAL A 443 42.29 -17.20 8.19
C VAL A 443 41.18 -17.91 7.40
N GLN A 444 40.40 -17.19 6.60
CA GLN A 444 39.32 -17.77 5.80
C GLN A 444 39.86 -18.75 4.76
N LEU A 445 40.92 -18.36 4.04
CA LEU A 445 41.57 -19.22 3.07
C LEU A 445 42.24 -20.42 3.75
N LEU A 446 42.97 -20.20 4.85
CA LEU A 446 43.64 -21.29 5.57
C LEU A 446 42.64 -22.30 6.15
N ALA A 447 41.54 -21.83 6.74
CA ALA A 447 40.48 -22.71 7.25
C ALA A 447 39.79 -23.49 6.14
N LEU A 448 39.64 -22.91 4.94
CA LEU A 448 39.13 -23.58 3.75
C LEU A 448 40.10 -24.69 3.30
N LEU A 449 41.39 -24.39 3.17
CA LEU A 449 42.40 -25.39 2.81
C LEU A 449 42.47 -26.52 3.83
N CYS A 450 42.43 -26.20 5.13
CA CYS A 450 42.42 -27.22 6.19
C CYS A 450 41.23 -28.17 6.08
N ALA A 451 40.06 -27.68 5.66
CA ALA A 451 38.87 -28.50 5.47
C ALA A 451 38.92 -29.36 4.20
N VAL A 452 39.77 -29.02 3.21
CA VAL A 452 39.86 -29.72 1.92
C VAL A 452 41.05 -30.69 1.89
N ILE A 453 42.26 -30.23 2.20
CA ILE A 453 43.51 -31.02 2.10
C ILE A 453 44.09 -31.44 3.46
N GLY A 454 43.49 -31.00 4.56
CA GLY A 454 43.92 -31.30 5.93
C GLY A 454 44.86 -30.26 6.54
N ILE A 455 44.96 -30.26 7.88
CA ILE A 455 45.66 -29.23 8.66
C ILE A 455 47.16 -29.23 8.36
N ASP A 456 47.83 -30.39 8.42
CA ASP A 456 49.29 -30.47 8.32
C ASP A 456 49.79 -29.98 6.96
N ARG A 457 49.15 -30.42 5.87
CA ARG A 457 49.46 -30.00 4.49
C ARG A 457 49.19 -28.50 4.28
N SER A 458 48.06 -28.01 4.78
CA SER A 458 47.69 -26.60 4.66
C SER A 458 48.64 -25.68 5.42
N VAL A 459 49.02 -26.04 6.65
CA VAL A 459 49.96 -25.27 7.45
C VAL A 459 51.35 -25.32 6.83
N ALA A 460 51.82 -26.48 6.33
CA ALA A 460 53.10 -26.57 5.64
C ALA A 460 53.16 -25.65 4.39
N ALA A 461 52.12 -25.67 3.56
CA ALA A 461 52.02 -24.78 2.40
C ALA A 461 51.98 -23.29 2.81
N ALA A 462 51.24 -22.95 3.87
CA ALA A 462 51.17 -21.58 4.37
C ALA A 462 52.49 -21.09 4.98
N ARG A 463 53.26 -21.97 5.64
CA ARG A 463 54.60 -21.64 6.15
C ARG A 463 55.57 -21.31 5.03
N GLU A 464 55.52 -22.05 3.93
CA GLU A 464 56.37 -21.81 2.75
C GLU A 464 56.09 -20.45 2.10
N ILE A 465 54.81 -20.06 1.98
CA ILE A 465 54.41 -18.85 1.25
C ILE A 465 54.33 -17.59 2.14
N TRP A 466 53.76 -17.69 3.34
CA TRP A 466 53.51 -16.55 4.23
C TRP A 466 54.53 -16.40 5.37
N GLY A 467 55.30 -17.45 5.67
CA GLY A 467 56.25 -17.47 6.80
C GLY A 467 55.59 -17.68 8.16
N ASP A 468 56.43 -18.03 9.15
CA ASP A 468 56.00 -18.37 10.51
C ASP A 468 55.45 -17.16 11.28
N ASP A 469 56.05 -15.97 11.12
CA ASP A 469 55.61 -14.73 11.79
C ASP A 469 54.15 -14.38 11.44
N THR A 470 53.79 -14.46 10.16
CA THR A 470 52.41 -14.20 9.70
C THR A 470 51.41 -15.20 10.29
N LEU A 471 51.80 -16.47 10.44
CA LEU A 471 50.94 -17.51 10.99
C LEU A 471 50.66 -17.33 12.48
N ILE A 472 51.65 -16.81 13.22
CA ILE A 472 51.50 -16.44 14.63
C ILE A 472 50.53 -15.27 14.76
N ASP A 473 50.68 -14.23 13.93
CA ASP A 473 49.84 -13.02 13.98
C ASP A 473 48.35 -13.30 13.70
N ILE A 474 48.03 -14.27 12.84
CA ILE A 474 46.64 -14.59 12.50
C ILE A 474 45.96 -15.56 13.50
N ALA A 475 46.72 -16.23 14.37
CA ALA A 475 46.20 -17.25 15.28
C ALA A 475 45.02 -16.79 16.17
N PRO A 476 45.01 -15.56 16.74
CA PRO A 476 43.88 -15.06 17.55
C PRO A 476 42.56 -14.91 16.77
N PHE A 477 42.65 -14.73 15.45
CA PHE A 477 41.52 -14.55 14.56
C PHE A 477 40.88 -15.88 14.11
N VAL A 478 41.50 -17.03 14.42
CA VAL A 478 40.99 -18.37 14.11
C VAL A 478 39.83 -18.73 15.03
N GLN A 479 38.66 -18.17 14.70
CA GLN A 479 37.42 -18.34 15.45
C GLN A 479 36.30 -18.78 14.52
N LYS A 480 35.31 -19.50 15.07
CA LYS A 480 34.12 -19.91 14.30
C LYS A 480 33.38 -18.72 13.67
N ALA A 481 33.49 -17.52 14.25
CA ALA A 481 32.90 -16.30 13.72
C ALA A 481 33.59 -15.78 12.45
N ALA A 482 34.91 -16.02 12.30
CA ALA A 482 35.68 -15.60 11.13
C ALA A 482 35.46 -16.52 9.91
N VAL A 483 35.06 -17.78 10.15
CA VAL A 483 34.88 -18.78 9.09
C VAL A 483 33.46 -18.75 8.50
N PRO A 484 33.33 -18.52 7.17
CA PRO A 484 32.05 -18.50 6.48
C PRO A 484 31.26 -19.80 6.66
N ALA A 485 29.93 -19.69 6.59
CA ALA A 485 29.05 -20.85 6.74
C ALA A 485 29.28 -21.91 5.66
N ALA A 486 29.58 -21.49 4.43
CA ALA A 486 29.86 -22.38 3.30
C ALA A 486 31.11 -23.25 3.56
N THR A 487 32.20 -22.67 4.05
CA THR A 487 33.41 -23.44 4.43
C THR A 487 33.12 -24.45 5.53
N ARG A 488 32.21 -24.12 6.46
CA ARG A 488 31.82 -25.01 7.55
C ARG A 488 30.85 -26.12 7.14
N ALA A 489 30.34 -26.06 5.91
CA ALA A 489 29.45 -27.07 5.34
C ALA A 489 30.20 -28.10 4.49
N LEU A 490 31.51 -27.91 4.26
CA LEU A 490 32.36 -28.89 3.57
C LEU A 490 32.45 -30.20 4.37
N ASP A 491 32.55 -31.34 3.67
CA ASP A 491 32.59 -32.67 4.29
C ASP A 491 33.79 -32.87 5.23
N GLY A 492 34.93 -32.25 4.92
CA GLY A 492 36.12 -32.28 5.77
C GLY A 492 36.09 -31.31 6.96
N TRP A 493 34.98 -30.58 7.17
CA TRP A 493 34.82 -29.69 8.32
C TRP A 493 34.42 -30.44 9.59
N ASP A 494 35.27 -30.39 10.62
CA ASP A 494 34.96 -30.89 11.96
C ASP A 494 34.82 -29.74 12.99
N LYS A 495 33.98 -29.94 14.02
CA LYS A 495 33.85 -29.03 15.18
C LYS A 495 35.19 -28.83 15.90
N HIS A 496 36.09 -29.82 15.86
CA HIS A 496 37.41 -29.73 16.45
C HIS A 496 38.46 -29.10 15.53
N LEU A 497 38.19 -28.91 14.23
CA LEU A 497 39.17 -28.41 13.24
C LEU A 497 39.77 -27.07 13.66
N LEU A 498 38.96 -26.09 14.07
CA LEU A 498 39.46 -24.79 14.53
C LEU A 498 40.17 -24.87 15.89
N GLY A 499 39.88 -25.89 16.68
CA GLY A 499 40.63 -26.19 17.91
C GLY A 499 42.02 -26.72 17.57
N MET A 500 42.08 -27.72 16.67
CA MET A 500 43.31 -28.34 16.18
C MET A 500 44.20 -27.34 15.43
N LEU A 501 43.62 -26.53 14.54
CA LEU A 501 44.35 -25.47 13.83
C LEU A 501 44.94 -24.45 14.82
N ARG A 502 44.18 -24.03 15.84
CA ARG A 502 44.72 -23.16 16.89
C ARG A 502 45.83 -23.85 17.68
N SER A 503 45.71 -25.13 18.02
CA SER A 503 46.80 -25.84 18.70
C SER A 503 48.06 -25.95 17.83
N THR A 504 47.91 -26.22 16.53
CA THR A 504 49.05 -26.29 15.58
C THR A 504 49.68 -24.92 15.33
N LEU A 505 48.91 -23.83 15.38
CA LEU A 505 49.47 -22.48 15.34
C LEU A 505 50.11 -22.10 16.69
N LYS A 506 49.57 -22.59 17.80
CA LYS A 506 50.16 -22.41 19.14
C LYS A 506 51.51 -23.11 19.29
N THR A 507 51.80 -24.19 18.58
CA THR A 507 53.15 -24.79 18.60
C THR A 507 54.20 -23.89 17.92
N LEU A 508 53.77 -22.91 17.13
CA LEU A 508 54.63 -21.87 16.57
C LEU A 508 54.84 -20.69 17.53
N LEU A 509 53.99 -20.54 18.57
CA LEU A 509 54.13 -19.48 19.58
C LEU A 509 55.29 -19.78 20.55
N PRO A 510 56.05 -18.76 20.97
CA PRO A 510 56.89 -18.85 22.15
C PRO A 510 56.05 -19.22 23.39
N GLN A 511 56.60 -20.02 24.32
CA GLN A 511 55.88 -20.78 25.36
C GLN A 511 55.03 -19.99 26.41
N ASP A 512 54.77 -18.68 26.27
CA ASP A 512 54.39 -17.79 27.39
C ASP A 512 52.98 -17.13 27.34
N ALA A 513 51.99 -17.55 26.51
CA ALA A 513 50.66 -16.86 26.47
C ALA A 513 49.43 -17.78 26.25
N ASP A 514 48.47 -17.83 27.20
CA ASP A 514 47.28 -18.71 27.13
C ASP A 514 46.02 -18.12 27.84
N GLU A 515 44.94 -17.76 27.10
CA GLU A 515 43.57 -17.53 27.65
C GLU A 515 42.44 -17.94 26.64
N PRO A 516 41.27 -18.51 27.07
CA PRO A 516 40.19 -18.98 26.15
C PRO A 516 38.85 -18.18 26.17
N MET A 517 38.08 -18.21 25.06
CA MET A 517 36.79 -17.47 24.80
C MET A 517 35.58 -18.40 24.48
N GLU A 518 34.33 -18.04 24.91
CA GLU A 518 33.09 -18.87 24.78
C GLU A 518 31.80 -18.10 24.31
N THR A 519 30.79 -18.74 23.65
CA THR A 519 29.48 -18.15 23.18
C THR A 519 28.26 -19.12 23.11
N VAL A 520 26.99 -18.62 23.22
CA VAL A 520 25.67 -19.35 23.34
C VAL A 520 24.52 -18.80 22.43
N ALA A 521 23.44 -19.58 22.14
CA ALA A 521 22.33 -19.33 21.15
C ALA A 521 20.86 -19.53 21.68
N LEU A 522 19.78 -19.14 20.92
CA LEU A 522 18.31 -19.23 21.27
C LEU A 522 17.26 -19.42 20.09
N SER A 523 15.94 -19.61 20.40
CA SER A 523 14.81 -20.39 19.74
C SER A 523 13.54 -19.67 19.07
N ARG A 524 12.31 -20.30 18.93
CA ARG A 524 11.10 -20.07 18.00
C ARG A 524 9.62 -20.11 18.60
N PHE A 525 8.53 -19.56 17.94
CA PHE A 525 7.02 -19.90 18.00
C PHE A 525 6.02 -19.19 16.94
N ASN A 526 4.70 -19.57 16.74
CA ASN A 526 3.72 -19.11 15.64
C ASN A 526 2.17 -18.91 16.01
N LEU A 527 1.39 -18.05 15.27
CA LEU A 527 0.14 -17.28 15.66
C LEU A 527 -1.25 -17.66 15.03
N ARG A 528 -1.35 -18.51 14.00
CA ARG A 528 -2.56 -18.58 13.13
C ARG A 528 -3.85 -19.18 13.72
N SER A 529 -3.79 -19.99 14.77
CA SER A 529 -4.97 -20.77 15.23
C SER A 529 -6.00 -19.97 16.05
N PHE A 530 -5.67 -18.76 16.50
CA PHE A 530 -6.51 -17.98 17.41
C PHE A 530 -7.66 -17.22 16.71
N ILE A 531 -7.51 -16.86 15.43
CA ILE A 531 -8.38 -15.88 14.75
C ILE A 531 -9.70 -16.48 14.23
N ALA A 532 -9.75 -17.76 13.88
CA ALA A 532 -10.91 -18.36 13.20
C ALA A 532 -12.14 -18.59 14.11
N LEU A 533 -11.92 -18.78 15.41
CA LEU A 533 -12.97 -19.15 16.36
C LEU A 533 -13.87 -17.96 16.75
N THR A 534 -13.34 -16.74 16.72
CA THR A 534 -14.01 -15.54 17.24
C THR A 534 -15.09 -15.01 16.28
N LEU A 535 -14.97 -15.24 14.97
CA LEU A 535 -15.81 -14.61 13.94
C LEU A 535 -17.21 -15.22 13.81
N THR A 536 -17.36 -16.52 14.07
CA THR A 536 -18.61 -17.26 13.88
C THR A 536 -19.67 -16.95 14.96
N ILE A 537 -19.24 -16.59 16.17
CA ILE A 537 -20.13 -16.36 17.32
C ILE A 537 -20.88 -15.02 17.20
N VAL A 538 -20.32 -14.05 16.50
CA VAL A 538 -20.86 -12.68 16.40
C VAL A 538 -22.10 -12.60 15.49
N ALA A 539 -22.20 -13.44 14.46
CA ALA A 539 -23.26 -13.35 13.43
C ALA A 539 -24.65 -13.79 13.94
N ILE A 540 -24.71 -14.76 14.87
CA ILE A 540 -25.96 -15.37 15.34
C ILE A 540 -26.66 -14.48 16.39
N ALA A 541 -25.91 -13.68 17.15
CA ALA A 541 -26.46 -12.87 18.25
C ALA A 541 -27.23 -11.61 17.80
N VAL A 542 -26.99 -11.12 16.59
CA VAL A 542 -27.52 -9.82 16.10
C VAL A 542 -28.97 -9.91 15.61
N VAL A 543 -29.39 -11.05 15.06
CA VAL A 543 -30.71 -11.22 14.43
C VAL A 543 -31.84 -11.34 15.45
N PHE A 544 -31.60 -11.98 16.59
CA PHE A 544 -32.64 -12.28 17.58
C PHE A 544 -32.94 -11.13 18.58
N THR A 545 -32.09 -10.11 18.66
CA THR A 545 -32.13 -9.13 19.76
C THR A 545 -32.90 -7.83 19.44
N GLN A 546 -33.38 -7.62 18.20
CA GLN A 546 -33.81 -6.29 17.73
C GLN A 546 -35.33 -6.00 17.64
N MET A 547 -36.24 -6.98 17.73
CA MET A 547 -37.69 -6.71 17.72
C MET A 547 -38.21 -6.41 19.15
N ARG A 548 -38.55 -5.15 19.47
CA ARG A 548 -39.09 -4.72 20.80
C ARG A 548 -40.55 -4.19 20.73
N PRO A 549 -41.56 -5.06 20.53
CA PRO A 549 -42.96 -4.66 20.33
C PRO A 549 -43.57 -3.88 21.50
N ASP A 550 -43.20 -4.19 22.75
CA ASP A 550 -43.77 -3.54 23.94
C ASP A 550 -43.40 -2.04 24.05
N ALA A 551 -42.22 -1.66 23.56
CA ALA A 551 -41.76 -0.27 23.61
C ALA A 551 -42.53 0.63 22.64
N MET A 552 -42.95 0.08 21.50
CA MET A 552 -43.69 0.79 20.45
C MET A 552 -45.12 1.11 20.88
N ILE A 553 -45.80 0.17 21.55
CA ILE A 553 -47.17 0.36 22.08
C ILE A 553 -47.18 1.43 23.19
N ARG A 554 -46.19 1.41 24.09
CA ARG A 554 -46.05 2.43 25.15
C ARG A 554 -45.78 3.82 24.58
N ALA A 555 -44.97 3.93 23.53
CA ALA A 555 -44.67 5.20 22.89
C ALA A 555 -45.92 5.85 22.28
N VAL A 556 -46.77 5.07 21.60
CA VAL A 556 -48.02 5.58 21.00
C VAL A 556 -49.03 6.01 22.06
N ARG A 557 -49.15 5.26 23.17
CA ARG A 557 -50.14 5.55 24.24
C ARG A 557 -49.82 6.82 25.04
N ASN A 558 -48.54 7.17 25.15
CA ASN A 558 -48.08 8.32 25.94
C ASN A 558 -47.82 9.59 25.10
N ALA A 559 -47.95 9.50 23.76
CA ALA A 559 -47.72 10.62 22.87
C ALA A 559 -48.91 11.60 22.87
N ASN A 560 -48.62 12.90 22.81
CA ASN A 560 -49.65 13.91 22.60
C ASN A 560 -50.29 13.74 21.21
N PRO A 561 -51.62 13.55 21.11
CA PRO A 561 -52.29 13.20 19.87
C PRO A 561 -52.20 14.29 18.79
N TRP A 562 -52.14 15.57 19.17
CA TRP A 562 -52.08 16.68 18.20
C TRP A 562 -50.74 16.74 17.47
N TRP A 563 -49.64 16.52 18.20
CA TRP A 563 -48.30 16.50 17.61
C TRP A 563 -48.03 15.20 16.85
N ALA A 564 -48.62 14.08 17.28
CA ALA A 564 -48.61 12.83 16.52
C ALA A 564 -49.37 12.98 15.18
N LEU A 565 -50.51 13.67 15.18
CA LEU A 565 -51.26 13.98 13.96
C LEU A 565 -50.49 14.94 13.04
N LEU A 566 -49.77 15.92 13.59
CA LEU A 566 -48.89 16.79 12.82
C LEU A 566 -47.72 16.02 12.18
N CYS A 567 -47.11 15.08 12.92
CA CYS A 567 -46.10 14.15 12.39
C CYS A 567 -46.67 13.32 11.23
N MET A 568 -47.90 12.82 11.37
CA MET A 568 -48.61 12.11 10.31
C MET A 568 -48.90 13.01 9.10
N LEU A 569 -49.28 14.28 9.30
CA LEU A 569 -49.49 15.23 8.21
C LEU A 569 -48.21 15.46 7.40
N PHE A 570 -47.07 15.68 8.08
CA PHE A 570 -45.78 15.80 7.42
C PHE A 570 -45.40 14.55 6.62
N SER A 571 -45.85 13.38 7.07
CA SER A 571 -45.67 12.16 6.30
C SER A 571 -46.39 12.20 4.95
N PHE A 572 -47.60 12.78 4.85
CA PHE A 572 -48.27 12.94 3.57
C PHE A 572 -47.62 14.02 2.70
N VAL A 573 -47.17 15.11 3.32
CA VAL A 573 -46.43 16.18 2.62
C VAL A 573 -45.12 15.66 2.01
N ALA A 574 -44.44 14.73 2.68
CA ALA A 574 -43.24 14.09 2.12
C ALA A 574 -43.55 13.33 0.81
N TRP A 575 -44.69 12.63 0.70
CA TRP A 575 -45.11 12.00 -0.56
C TRP A 575 -45.43 13.01 -1.67
N LEU A 576 -45.97 14.18 -1.32
CA LEU A 576 -46.15 15.27 -2.28
C LEU A 576 -44.79 15.80 -2.78
N GLY A 577 -43.81 15.93 -1.87
CA GLY A 577 -42.45 16.31 -2.21
C GLY A 577 -41.80 15.33 -3.20
N THR A 578 -41.78 14.03 -2.88
CA THR A 578 -41.25 13.01 -3.81
C THR A 578 -42.04 12.94 -5.11
N GLY A 579 -43.37 13.08 -5.05
CA GLY A 579 -44.24 13.08 -6.23
C GLY A 579 -43.95 14.25 -7.16
N LEU A 580 -43.70 15.44 -6.60
CA LEU A 580 -43.30 16.62 -7.36
C LEU A 580 -41.94 16.44 -8.03
N THR A 581 -40.98 15.80 -7.34
CA THR A 581 -39.68 15.46 -7.95
C THR A 581 -39.81 14.52 -9.14
N LEU A 582 -40.68 13.51 -9.04
CA LEU A 582 -40.95 12.59 -10.14
C LEU A 582 -41.69 13.29 -11.29
N ALA A 583 -42.70 14.10 -10.97
CA ALA A 583 -43.49 14.84 -11.95
C ALA A 583 -42.66 15.84 -12.77
N ALA A 584 -41.61 16.42 -12.17
CA ALA A 584 -40.73 17.40 -12.82
C ALA A 584 -40.02 16.83 -14.07
N PHE A 585 -39.67 15.55 -14.03
CA PHE A 585 -38.98 14.84 -15.12
C PHE A 585 -39.94 14.07 -16.05
N MET A 586 -41.26 14.14 -15.82
CA MET A 586 -42.28 13.58 -16.70
C MET A 586 -42.80 14.64 -17.68
N ASP A 587 -43.05 14.24 -18.93
CA ASP A 587 -43.73 15.03 -19.96
C ASP A 587 -45.10 15.54 -19.50
N HIS A 588 -45.41 16.81 -19.78
CA HIS A 588 -46.64 17.49 -19.34
C HIS A 588 -47.92 16.71 -19.69
N GLY A 589 -48.00 16.08 -20.87
CA GLY A 589 -49.17 15.32 -21.31
C GLY A 589 -49.38 13.96 -20.62
N ARG A 590 -48.41 13.49 -19.83
CA ARG A 590 -48.42 12.16 -19.17
C ARG A 590 -48.52 12.25 -17.65
N ARG A 591 -48.65 13.46 -17.09
CA ARG A 591 -48.72 13.71 -15.64
C ARG A 591 -50.13 13.44 -15.10
N ARG A 592 -50.35 12.23 -14.58
CA ARG A 592 -51.55 11.93 -13.77
C ARG A 592 -51.22 12.17 -12.30
N TRP A 593 -51.52 13.37 -11.79
CA TRP A 593 -51.15 13.79 -10.43
C TRP A 593 -51.58 12.81 -9.32
N PHE A 594 -52.80 12.29 -9.40
CA PHE A 594 -53.28 11.28 -8.45
C PHE A 594 -52.52 9.95 -8.60
N GLY A 595 -52.21 9.53 -9.84
CA GLY A 595 -51.40 8.35 -10.09
C GLY A 595 -49.96 8.47 -9.60
N ILE A 596 -49.35 9.66 -9.73
CA ILE A 596 -48.01 9.97 -9.19
C ILE A 596 -48.02 9.89 -7.67
N PHE A 597 -49.03 10.48 -7.01
CA PHE A 597 -49.17 10.40 -5.56
C PHE A 597 -49.35 8.94 -5.10
N CYS A 598 -50.22 8.18 -5.75
CA CYS A 598 -50.39 6.76 -5.46
C CYS A 598 -49.09 5.97 -5.68
N SER A 599 -48.25 6.31 -6.67
CA SER A 599 -46.97 5.62 -6.91
C SER A 599 -45.98 5.87 -5.76
N GLN A 600 -45.97 7.09 -5.20
CA GLN A 600 -45.17 7.41 -4.01
C GLN A 600 -45.71 6.71 -2.76
N ALA A 601 -47.02 6.59 -2.61
CA ALA A 601 -47.63 5.85 -1.52
C ALA A 601 -47.33 4.34 -1.62
N ALA A 602 -47.48 3.74 -2.80
CA ALA A 602 -47.19 2.33 -3.08
C ALA A 602 -45.71 1.97 -2.87
N SER A 603 -44.80 2.93 -3.09
CA SER A 603 -43.37 2.77 -2.79
C SER A 603 -43.10 2.39 -1.33
N GLY A 604 -43.93 2.86 -0.39
CA GLY A 604 -43.83 2.52 1.03
C GLY A 604 -44.14 1.05 1.35
N PHE A 605 -45.02 0.41 0.57
CA PHE A 605 -45.35 -1.02 0.74
C PHE A 605 -44.19 -1.93 0.30
N THR A 606 -43.53 -1.60 -0.81
CA THR A 606 -42.40 -2.38 -1.33
C THR A 606 -41.14 -2.31 -0.46
N ALA A 607 -41.03 -1.30 0.42
CA ALA A 607 -39.90 -1.15 1.33
C ALA A 607 -39.85 -2.22 2.44
N VAL A 608 -40.95 -2.97 2.64
CA VAL A 608 -41.03 -4.07 3.63
C VAL A 608 -40.31 -5.33 3.13
N SER A 609 -40.40 -5.61 1.84
CA SER A 609 -39.93 -6.87 1.24
C SER A 609 -38.62 -6.72 0.47
N MET A 610 -38.24 -5.50 0.10
CA MET A 610 -37.02 -5.23 -0.68
C MET A 610 -36.00 -4.39 0.11
N PRO A 611 -34.68 -4.57 -0.14
CA PRO A 611 -33.65 -3.74 0.49
C PRO A 611 -33.91 -2.24 0.28
N ALA A 612 -33.42 -1.43 1.23
CA ALA A 612 -33.57 0.02 1.20
C ALA A 612 -33.13 0.59 -0.16
N GLY A 613 -33.98 1.44 -0.76
CA GLY A 613 -33.76 2.07 -2.07
C GLY A 613 -34.24 1.27 -3.29
N VAL A 614 -34.32 -0.06 -3.22
CA VAL A 614 -34.71 -0.90 -4.37
C VAL A 614 -36.24 -0.89 -4.59
N GLY A 615 -37.01 -1.07 -3.52
CA GLY A 615 -38.48 -1.13 -3.58
C GLY A 615 -39.14 0.11 -4.18
N PRO A 616 -38.90 1.32 -3.62
CA PRO A 616 -39.44 2.57 -4.17
C PRO A 616 -39.06 2.83 -5.63
N ALA A 617 -37.84 2.45 -6.03
CA ALA A 617 -37.40 2.60 -7.40
C ALA A 617 -38.18 1.67 -8.36
N PHE A 618 -38.48 0.44 -7.93
CA PHE A 618 -39.23 -0.53 -8.72
C PHE A 618 -40.64 -0.05 -9.05
N VAL A 619 -41.37 0.44 -8.04
CA VAL A 619 -42.75 0.95 -8.20
C VAL A 619 -42.80 2.12 -9.18
N ASN A 620 -41.89 3.08 -9.02
CA ASN A 620 -41.84 4.25 -9.90
C ASN A 620 -41.36 3.89 -11.32
N LEU A 621 -40.46 2.90 -11.47
CA LEU A 621 -40.08 2.37 -12.79
C LEU A 621 -41.27 1.72 -13.50
N GLN A 622 -42.06 0.90 -12.82
CA GLN A 622 -43.27 0.29 -13.41
C GLN A 622 -44.30 1.35 -13.77
N PHE A 623 -44.51 2.34 -12.90
CA PHE A 623 -45.38 3.48 -13.17
C PHE A 623 -44.98 4.26 -14.43
N LEU A 624 -43.69 4.54 -14.61
CA LEU A 624 -43.19 5.21 -15.81
C LEU A 624 -43.35 4.34 -17.06
N ARG A 625 -43.10 3.03 -16.97
CA ARG A 625 -43.30 2.10 -18.10
C ARG A 625 -44.75 2.06 -18.56
N LYS A 626 -45.70 1.93 -17.63
CA LYS A 626 -47.14 1.93 -17.92
C LYS A 626 -47.66 3.30 -18.36
N SER A 627 -46.99 4.37 -17.95
CA SER A 627 -47.22 5.74 -18.46
C SER A 627 -46.64 5.97 -19.87
N GLY A 628 -46.08 4.94 -20.52
CA GLY A 628 -45.65 4.96 -21.92
C GLY A 628 -44.18 5.30 -22.16
N TYR A 629 -43.33 5.34 -21.13
CA TYR A 629 -41.89 5.55 -21.30
C TYR A 629 -41.17 4.24 -21.67
N LYS A 630 -40.24 4.32 -22.63
CA LYS A 630 -39.33 3.20 -22.92
C LYS A 630 -38.45 2.91 -21.69
N ASN A 631 -38.04 1.65 -21.49
CA ASN A 631 -37.24 1.24 -20.33
C ASN A 631 -36.01 2.13 -20.08
N THR A 632 -35.32 2.57 -21.13
CA THR A 632 -34.17 3.46 -21.01
C THR A 632 -34.53 4.85 -20.49
N ALA A 633 -35.64 5.42 -20.96
CA ALA A 633 -36.13 6.73 -20.51
C ALA A 633 -36.70 6.68 -19.09
N ALA A 634 -37.42 5.60 -18.73
CA ALA A 634 -37.94 5.41 -17.37
C ALA A 634 -36.80 5.32 -16.34
N THR A 635 -35.73 4.59 -16.64
CA THR A 635 -34.56 4.49 -15.75
C THR A 635 -33.77 5.79 -15.68
N ALA A 636 -33.69 6.54 -16.79
CA ALA A 636 -33.10 7.88 -16.81
C ALA A 636 -33.82 8.83 -15.85
N ILE A 637 -35.15 8.91 -15.97
CA ILE A 637 -36.02 9.71 -15.08
C ILE A 637 -35.78 9.32 -13.61
N MET A 638 -35.74 8.01 -13.31
CA MET A 638 -35.50 7.55 -11.94
C MET A 638 -34.12 7.89 -11.40
N SER A 639 -33.08 7.77 -12.23
CA SER A 639 -31.73 8.17 -11.83
C SER A 639 -31.66 9.68 -11.54
N ALA A 640 -32.34 10.50 -12.34
CA ALA A 640 -32.42 11.94 -12.14
C ALA A 640 -33.17 12.33 -10.86
N VAL A 641 -34.26 11.63 -10.53
CA VAL A 641 -34.99 11.80 -9.26
C VAL A 641 -34.07 11.50 -8.06
N VAL A 642 -33.37 10.36 -8.08
CA VAL A 642 -32.46 9.98 -6.98
C VAL A 642 -31.30 10.97 -6.85
N VAL A 643 -30.68 11.37 -7.97
CA VAL A 643 -29.59 12.35 -7.97
C VAL A 643 -30.06 13.70 -7.48
N SER A 644 -31.22 14.19 -7.93
CA SER A 644 -31.79 15.45 -7.49
C SER A 644 -32.09 15.45 -5.98
N GLN A 645 -32.63 14.34 -5.46
CA GLN A 645 -32.91 14.19 -4.03
C GLN A 645 -31.60 14.14 -3.23
N ALA A 646 -30.63 13.33 -3.64
CA ALA A 646 -29.33 13.22 -2.96
C ALA A 646 -28.56 14.55 -2.98
N LEU A 647 -28.51 15.23 -4.12
CA LEU A 647 -27.89 16.54 -4.26
C LEU A 647 -28.56 17.56 -3.33
N THR A 648 -29.89 17.59 -3.30
CA THR A 648 -30.64 18.51 -2.43
C THR A 648 -30.38 18.21 -0.95
N THR A 649 -30.33 16.93 -0.55
CA THR A 649 -29.97 16.54 0.81
C THR A 649 -28.56 17.01 1.18
N VAL A 650 -27.57 16.85 0.30
CA VAL A 650 -26.20 17.34 0.52
C VAL A 650 -26.16 18.86 0.62
N VAL A 651 -26.82 19.57 -0.29
CA VAL A 651 -26.86 21.05 -0.30
C VAL A 651 -27.54 21.59 0.97
N LEU A 652 -28.66 21.00 1.38
CA LEU A 652 -29.34 21.38 2.63
C LEU A 652 -28.47 21.07 3.84
N LEU A 653 -27.80 19.92 3.88
CA LEU A 653 -26.91 19.56 4.97
C LEU A 653 -25.72 20.55 5.07
N LEU A 654 -25.10 20.91 3.95
CA LEU A 654 -24.04 21.92 3.92
C LEU A 654 -24.56 23.31 4.29
N GLY A 655 -25.68 23.73 3.71
CA GLY A 655 -26.28 25.03 3.97
C GLY A 655 -26.67 25.19 5.44
N ILE A 656 -27.42 24.24 6.00
CA ILE A 656 -27.81 24.27 7.41
C ILE A 656 -26.58 24.11 8.31
N GLY A 657 -25.60 23.28 7.94
CA GLY A 657 -24.37 23.11 8.71
C GLY A 657 -23.51 24.38 8.79
N ILE A 658 -23.44 25.15 7.70
CA ILE A 658 -22.73 26.44 7.65
C ILE A 658 -23.47 27.50 8.47
N PHE A 659 -24.80 27.60 8.35
CA PHE A 659 -25.61 28.64 8.99
C PHE A 659 -26.00 28.34 10.45
N SER A 660 -26.12 27.08 10.84
CA SER A 660 -26.59 26.67 12.18
C SER A 660 -25.48 26.60 13.24
N GLY A 661 -24.21 26.74 12.86
CA GLY A 661 -23.12 27.01 13.79
C GLY A 661 -22.47 25.79 14.47
N ARG A 662 -21.15 25.94 14.65
CA ARG A 662 -20.07 25.11 15.25
C ARG A 662 -20.36 24.07 16.35
N ASN A 663 -21.51 24.09 17.04
CA ASN A 663 -21.72 23.26 18.24
C ASN A 663 -22.44 21.93 17.98
N THR A 664 -23.11 21.76 16.84
CA THR A 664 -23.87 20.54 16.50
C THR A 664 -23.04 19.51 15.74
N LEU A 665 -22.08 19.99 14.94
CA LEU A 665 -21.17 19.15 14.14
C LEU A 665 -20.06 18.48 14.97
N SER A 666 -19.64 19.08 16.09
CA SER A 666 -18.54 18.56 16.91
C SER A 666 -18.90 17.27 17.67
N GLY A 667 -20.18 17.01 17.93
CA GLY A 667 -20.64 15.85 18.71
C GLY A 667 -21.27 14.69 17.93
N MET A 668 -21.54 14.84 16.62
CA MET A 668 -22.48 13.95 15.91
C MET A 668 -21.90 12.95 14.93
N VAL A 669 -20.76 13.24 14.30
CA VAL A 669 -20.08 12.27 13.43
C VAL A 669 -18.63 12.19 13.85
N PRO A 670 -18.24 11.14 14.57
CA PRO A 670 -16.84 10.86 14.79
C PRO A 670 -16.16 10.77 13.41
N THR A 671 -15.21 11.66 13.13
CA THR A 671 -14.49 11.75 11.84
C THR A 671 -14.00 10.38 11.36
N ASN A 672 -13.63 9.51 12.31
CA ASN A 672 -13.19 8.14 12.07
C ASN A 672 -14.27 7.24 11.47
N THR A 673 -15.53 7.37 11.91
CA THR A 673 -16.63 6.52 11.41
C THR A 673 -16.92 6.76 9.94
N LEU A 674 -16.89 8.03 9.51
CA LEU A 674 -17.08 8.39 8.10
C LEU A 674 -15.95 7.83 7.23
N ILE A 675 -14.70 8.01 7.67
CA ILE A 675 -13.52 7.55 6.92
C ILE A 675 -13.48 6.03 6.85
N ILE A 676 -13.79 5.33 7.95
CA ILE A 676 -13.90 3.86 7.98
C ILE A 676 -15.02 3.39 7.05
N ALA A 677 -16.18 4.05 7.04
CA ALA A 677 -17.28 3.67 6.14
C ALA A 677 -16.90 3.81 4.66
N ILE A 678 -16.25 4.92 4.28
CA ILE A 678 -15.74 5.14 2.92
C ILE A 678 -14.66 4.10 2.58
N ALA A 679 -13.75 3.84 3.51
CA ALA A 679 -12.70 2.83 3.35
C ALA A 679 -13.30 1.44 3.12
N VAL A 680 -14.29 1.03 3.92
CA VAL A 680 -14.98 -0.27 3.75
C VAL A 680 -15.71 -0.34 2.41
N ALA A 681 -16.44 0.71 2.01
CA ALA A 681 -17.11 0.76 0.72
C ALA A 681 -16.12 0.65 -0.45
N ALA A 682 -15.01 1.40 -0.38
CA ALA A 682 -13.94 1.34 -1.35
C ALA A 682 -13.24 -0.03 -1.37
N LEU A 683 -13.08 -0.68 -0.21
CA LEU A 683 -12.48 -2.00 -0.08
C LEU A 683 -13.33 -3.04 -0.77
N VAL A 684 -14.64 -3.04 -0.52
CA VAL A 684 -15.61 -3.92 -1.17
C VAL A 684 -15.59 -3.71 -2.68
N MET A 685 -15.59 -2.45 -3.14
CA MET A 685 -15.50 -2.13 -4.57
C MET A 685 -14.19 -2.65 -5.19
N SER A 686 -13.06 -2.46 -4.51
CA SER A 686 -11.74 -2.89 -4.99
C SER A 686 -11.62 -4.41 -5.02
N LEU A 687 -12.13 -5.12 -4.00
CA LEU A 687 -12.19 -6.58 -3.94
C LEU A 687 -13.08 -7.15 -5.05
N ALA A 688 -14.23 -6.53 -5.31
CA ALA A 688 -15.12 -6.93 -6.39
C ALA A 688 -14.43 -6.82 -7.77
N MET A 689 -13.58 -5.81 -7.98
CA MET A 689 -12.84 -5.62 -9.22
C MET A 689 -11.66 -6.58 -9.42
N LEU A 690 -11.17 -7.20 -8.34
CA LEU A 690 -10.11 -8.22 -8.39
C LEU A 690 -10.61 -9.52 -9.04
N ILE A 691 -11.93 -9.78 -8.99
CA ILE A 691 -12.57 -11.00 -9.51
C ILE A 691 -12.88 -10.82 -11.01
N PRO A 692 -12.21 -11.57 -11.94
CA PRO A 692 -12.37 -11.41 -13.39
C PRO A 692 -13.81 -11.48 -13.93
N PRO A 693 -14.69 -12.41 -13.49
CA PRO A 693 -16.07 -12.46 -13.97
C PRO A 693 -16.90 -11.25 -13.54
N ILE A 694 -16.68 -10.74 -12.32
CA ILE A 694 -17.36 -9.53 -11.83
C ILE A 694 -16.92 -8.33 -12.66
N ARG A 695 -15.61 -8.17 -12.86
CA ARG A 695 -15.02 -7.09 -13.67
C ARG A 695 -15.55 -7.09 -15.11
N LYS A 696 -15.57 -8.24 -15.78
CA LYS A 696 -16.08 -8.35 -17.16
C LYS A 696 -17.53 -7.89 -17.21
N LYS A 697 -18.36 -8.36 -16.27
CA LYS A 697 -19.77 -7.96 -16.15
C LYS A 697 -19.92 -6.46 -15.90
N ILE A 698 -19.11 -5.86 -15.01
CA ILE A 698 -19.12 -4.42 -14.74
C ILE A 698 -18.76 -3.62 -16.00
N ILE A 699 -17.70 -3.98 -16.72
CA ILE A 699 -17.24 -3.23 -17.88
C ILE A 699 -18.18 -3.40 -19.08
N THR A 700 -18.64 -4.62 -19.37
CA THR A 700 -19.48 -4.87 -20.56
C THR A 700 -20.93 -4.50 -20.35
N THR A 701 -21.45 -4.66 -19.14
CA THR A 701 -22.88 -4.48 -18.85
C THR A 701 -23.14 -3.15 -18.15
N TYR A 702 -22.36 -2.77 -17.14
CA TYR A 702 -22.67 -1.61 -16.29
C TYR A 702 -21.98 -0.31 -16.73
N LEU A 703 -20.75 -0.34 -17.24
CA LEU A 703 -20.03 0.86 -17.66
C LEU A 703 -20.74 1.64 -18.80
N PRO A 704 -21.29 0.99 -19.85
CA PRO A 704 -22.03 1.70 -20.91
C PRO A 704 -23.30 2.34 -20.35
N ILE A 705 -23.96 1.63 -19.43
CA ILE A 705 -25.12 2.11 -18.69
C ILE A 705 -24.76 3.36 -17.88
N ILE A 706 -23.68 3.33 -17.08
CA ILE A 706 -23.18 4.47 -16.30
C ILE A 706 -22.81 5.65 -17.19
N ARG A 707 -22.13 5.41 -18.32
CA ARG A 707 -21.73 6.47 -19.25
C ARG A 707 -22.95 7.12 -19.93
N SER A 708 -23.97 6.32 -20.24
CA SER A 708 -25.25 6.82 -20.76
C SER A 708 -26.00 7.64 -19.71
N TYR A 709 -25.99 7.20 -18.44
CA TYR A 709 -26.56 7.97 -17.33
C TYR A 709 -25.82 9.27 -17.09
N ALA A 710 -24.49 9.26 -17.09
CA ALA A 710 -23.69 10.48 -16.91
C ALA A 710 -24.02 11.51 -18.00
N ARG A 711 -24.14 11.07 -19.26
CA ARG A 711 -24.51 11.95 -20.38
C ARG A 711 -25.93 12.49 -20.23
N GLN A 712 -26.89 11.66 -19.84
CA GLN A 712 -28.28 12.07 -19.62
C GLN A 712 -28.45 12.98 -18.40
N LEU A 713 -27.70 12.77 -17.31
CA LEU A 713 -27.67 13.66 -16.16
C LEU A 713 -27.13 15.05 -16.54
N VAL A 714 -26.08 15.09 -17.36
CA VAL A 714 -25.56 16.35 -17.92
C VAL A 714 -26.61 17.01 -18.82
N GLU A 715 -27.29 16.26 -19.69
CA GLU A 715 -28.37 16.79 -20.53
C GLU A 715 -29.58 17.31 -19.72
N MET A 716 -29.88 16.71 -18.57
CA MET A 716 -30.95 17.18 -17.68
C MET A 716 -30.56 18.41 -16.87
N LEU A 717 -29.28 18.58 -16.51
CA LEU A 717 -28.77 19.82 -15.91
C LEU A 717 -28.94 21.04 -16.83
N ILE A 718 -29.03 20.81 -18.16
CA ILE A 718 -29.21 21.86 -19.18
C ILE A 718 -30.66 22.37 -19.23
N LYS A 719 -31.62 21.72 -18.55
CA LYS A 719 -33.02 22.17 -18.44
C LYS A 719 -33.32 22.83 -17.09
N PRO A 720 -33.05 24.13 -16.92
CA PRO A 720 -33.04 24.80 -15.61
C PRO A 720 -34.41 24.82 -14.92
N LYS A 721 -35.52 24.92 -15.67
CA LYS A 721 -36.87 24.99 -15.09
C LYS A 721 -37.35 23.66 -14.51
N GLU A 722 -37.15 22.56 -15.24
CA GLU A 722 -37.52 21.21 -14.79
C GLU A 722 -36.67 20.81 -13.56
N PHE A 723 -35.37 21.12 -13.61
CA PHE A 723 -34.46 20.86 -12.50
C PHE A 723 -34.78 21.71 -11.26
N ALA A 724 -35.16 22.98 -11.41
CA ALA A 724 -35.58 23.83 -10.28
C ALA A 724 -36.85 23.30 -9.59
N ILE A 725 -37.84 22.81 -10.35
CA ILE A 725 -39.05 22.19 -9.78
C ILE A 725 -38.71 20.88 -9.06
N ALA A 726 -37.78 20.08 -9.61
CA ALA A 726 -37.30 18.87 -8.97
C ALA A 726 -36.57 19.16 -7.65
N ILE A 727 -35.72 20.18 -7.60
CA ILE A 727 -35.08 20.64 -6.37
C ILE A 727 -36.14 21.14 -5.37
N ALA A 728 -37.12 21.94 -5.80
CA ALA A 728 -38.19 22.41 -4.92
C ALA A 728 -38.96 21.25 -4.28
N GLY A 729 -39.32 20.21 -5.05
CA GLY A 729 -39.94 19.00 -4.51
C GLY A 729 -39.04 18.23 -3.54
N ALA A 730 -37.73 18.16 -3.82
CA ALA A 730 -36.77 17.51 -2.95
C ALA A 730 -36.55 18.29 -1.64
N VAL A 731 -36.64 19.63 -1.67
CA VAL A 731 -36.62 20.47 -0.47
C VAL A 731 -37.86 20.20 0.38
N VAL A 732 -39.05 20.21 -0.23
CA VAL A 732 -40.31 19.89 0.47
C VAL A 732 -40.23 18.53 1.15
N LEU A 733 -39.68 17.53 0.46
CA LEU A 733 -39.44 16.20 1.02
C LEU A 733 -38.53 16.23 2.27
N ASN A 734 -37.32 16.79 2.14
CA ASN A 734 -36.35 16.80 3.22
C ASN A 734 -36.85 17.61 4.43
N VAL A 735 -37.51 18.74 4.18
CA VAL A 735 -38.12 19.58 5.22
C VAL A 735 -39.27 18.84 5.91
N ALA A 736 -40.16 18.19 5.17
CA ALA A 736 -41.28 17.44 5.75
C ALA A 736 -40.80 16.26 6.62
N ILE A 737 -39.78 15.53 6.16
CA ILE A 737 -39.20 14.42 6.93
C ILE A 737 -38.53 14.95 8.22
N GLY A 738 -37.74 16.03 8.15
CA GLY A 738 -37.11 16.63 9.33
C GLY A 738 -38.11 17.23 10.33
N LEU A 739 -39.10 17.99 9.85
CA LEU A 739 -40.17 18.56 10.68
C LEU A 739 -41.10 17.48 11.24
N GLY A 740 -41.28 16.36 10.54
CA GLY A 740 -41.99 15.19 11.05
C GLY A 740 -41.34 14.64 12.31
N PHE A 741 -40.01 14.54 12.33
CA PHE A 741 -39.29 14.11 13.53
C PHE A 741 -39.32 15.16 14.65
N TRP A 742 -39.25 16.45 14.31
CA TRP A 742 -39.43 17.53 15.26
C TRP A 742 -40.82 17.50 15.94
N ALA A 743 -41.88 17.26 15.17
CA ALA A 743 -43.22 17.04 15.70
C ALA A 743 -43.29 15.80 16.60
N ALA A 744 -42.55 14.73 16.28
CA ALA A 744 -42.45 13.55 17.13
C ALA A 744 -41.77 13.84 18.47
N LEU A 745 -40.72 14.69 18.52
CA LEU A 745 -40.10 15.14 19.78
C LEU A 745 -41.05 15.98 20.63
N LEU A 746 -41.82 16.88 19.99
CA LEU A 746 -42.83 17.69 20.66
C LEU A 746 -43.99 16.85 21.21
N ALA A 747 -44.31 15.72 20.58
CA ALA A 747 -45.33 14.79 21.09
C ALA A 747 -44.97 14.21 22.47
N PHE A 748 -43.69 14.20 22.83
CA PHE A 748 -43.18 13.80 24.15
C PHE A 748 -42.72 14.99 25.00
N GLY A 749 -43.09 16.22 24.61
CA GLY A 749 -42.86 17.44 25.39
C GLY A 749 -41.45 18.03 25.29
N TYR A 750 -40.58 17.53 24.40
CA TYR A 750 -39.21 18.02 24.28
C TYR A 750 -39.08 19.06 23.17
N ARG A 751 -38.87 20.33 23.57
CA ARG A 751 -38.75 21.46 22.65
C ARG A 751 -37.33 21.57 22.13
N THR A 752 -37.17 21.52 20.81
CA THR A 752 -35.90 21.66 20.10
C THR A 752 -36.04 22.71 19.00
N ASN A 753 -34.91 23.29 18.57
CA ASN A 753 -34.90 24.17 17.40
C ASN A 753 -35.20 23.34 16.13
N PRO A 754 -36.23 23.68 15.34
CA PRO A 754 -36.63 22.89 14.17
C PRO A 754 -35.51 22.78 13.11
N ILE A 755 -34.68 23.81 12.95
CA ILE A 755 -33.57 23.80 11.97
C ILE A 755 -32.48 22.82 12.41
N GLU A 756 -32.13 22.84 13.69
CA GLU A 756 -31.16 21.94 14.29
C GLU A 756 -31.67 20.50 14.26
N THR A 757 -32.91 20.25 14.65
CA THR A 757 -33.54 18.93 14.55
C THR A 757 -33.52 18.39 13.13
N MET A 758 -33.83 19.24 12.14
CA MET A 758 -33.78 18.84 10.73
C MET A 758 -32.37 18.46 10.30
N PHE A 759 -31.35 19.24 10.69
CA PHE A 759 -29.95 18.94 10.41
C PHE A 759 -29.52 17.60 11.03
N ILE A 760 -29.78 17.43 12.33
CA ILE A 760 -29.44 16.22 13.10
C ILE A 760 -30.13 15.01 12.48
N PHE A 761 -31.43 15.15 12.20
CA PHE A 761 -32.23 14.11 11.59
C PHE A 761 -31.70 13.72 10.21
N MET A 762 -31.41 14.69 9.33
CA MET A 762 -30.94 14.41 7.97
C MET A 762 -29.61 13.66 8.00
N LEU A 763 -28.68 14.06 8.86
CA LEU A 763 -27.39 13.39 9.03
C LEU A 763 -27.55 11.96 9.57
N ALA A 764 -28.34 11.79 10.63
CA ALA A 764 -28.59 10.49 11.26
C ALA A 764 -29.38 9.54 10.36
N ASN A 765 -30.37 10.05 9.62
CA ASN A 765 -31.15 9.27 8.66
C ASN A 765 -30.29 8.86 7.46
N THR A 766 -29.41 9.73 6.97
CA THR A 766 -28.46 9.39 5.91
C THR A 766 -27.52 8.28 6.36
N LEU A 767 -26.93 8.40 7.55
CA LEU A 767 -26.05 7.37 8.13
C LEU A 767 -26.80 6.05 8.38
N GLY A 768 -28.00 6.12 8.96
CA GLY A 768 -28.82 4.95 9.26
C GLY A 768 -29.28 4.22 7.99
N SER A 769 -29.54 4.94 6.91
CA SER A 769 -29.94 4.37 5.62
C SER A 769 -28.79 3.75 4.81
N ALA A 770 -27.54 4.06 5.17
CA ALA A 770 -26.36 3.47 4.52
C ALA A 770 -26.11 2.02 4.93
N VAL A 771 -26.68 1.57 6.04
CA VAL A 771 -26.64 0.16 6.46
C VAL A 771 -27.71 -0.61 5.66
N PRO A 772 -27.35 -1.65 4.87
CA PRO A 772 -28.28 -2.34 3.99
C PRO A 772 -29.18 -3.33 4.77
N THR A 773 -29.90 -2.86 5.79
CA THR A 773 -30.93 -3.66 6.47
C THR A 773 -32.28 -3.53 5.74
N PRO A 774 -33.04 -4.63 5.59
CA PRO A 774 -34.42 -4.57 5.08
C PRO A 774 -35.25 -3.57 5.91
N GLY A 775 -35.91 -2.61 5.26
CA GLY A 775 -36.68 -1.55 5.93
C GLY A 775 -35.86 -0.55 6.77
N GLY A 776 -34.52 -0.66 6.79
CA GLY A 776 -33.66 0.15 7.66
C GLY A 776 -33.88 -0.13 9.16
N LEU A 777 -34.43 -1.30 9.52
CA LEU A 777 -34.77 -1.66 10.89
C LEU A 777 -33.51 -1.77 11.76
N GLY A 778 -33.60 -1.31 13.02
CA GLY A 778 -32.49 -1.26 13.98
C GLY A 778 -31.45 -0.16 13.72
N ALA A 779 -30.93 -0.05 12.50
CA ALA A 779 -29.85 0.88 12.15
C ALA A 779 -30.26 2.35 12.24
N VAL A 780 -31.39 2.72 11.61
CA VAL A 780 -31.90 4.11 11.66
C VAL A 780 -32.43 4.45 13.06
N GLU A 781 -32.95 3.47 13.80
CA GLU A 781 -33.46 3.68 15.16
C GLU A 781 -32.33 3.97 16.15
N ALA A 782 -31.26 3.18 16.06
CA ALA A 782 -30.03 3.42 16.81
C ALA A 782 -29.41 4.75 16.39
N ALA A 783 -29.32 5.05 15.09
CA ALA A 783 -28.73 6.29 14.59
C ALA A 783 -29.49 7.55 15.08
N LEU A 784 -30.82 7.56 14.99
CA LEU A 784 -31.63 8.68 15.46
C LEU A 784 -31.62 8.79 16.99
N THR A 785 -31.77 7.68 17.71
CA THR A 785 -31.72 7.69 19.19
C THR A 785 -30.36 8.19 19.67
N PHE A 786 -29.28 7.70 19.06
CA PHE A 786 -27.92 8.12 19.36
C PHE A 786 -27.70 9.61 19.05
N ALA A 787 -28.00 10.04 17.82
CA ALA A 787 -27.75 11.40 17.38
C ALA A 787 -28.52 12.45 18.21
N PHE A 788 -29.75 12.17 18.63
CA PHE A 788 -30.49 13.09 19.49
C PHE A 788 -30.06 12.99 20.96
N SER A 789 -29.65 11.81 21.43
CA SER A 789 -29.08 11.66 22.77
C SER A 789 -27.75 12.41 22.94
N SER A 790 -26.90 12.45 21.90
CA SER A 790 -25.63 13.16 21.94
C SER A 790 -25.77 14.67 21.97
N VAL A 791 -26.91 15.20 21.52
CA VAL A 791 -27.24 16.64 21.55
C VAL A 791 -28.11 16.99 22.79
N GLY A 792 -28.24 16.07 23.75
CA GLY A 792 -28.85 16.33 25.06
C GLY A 792 -30.33 15.95 25.20
N VAL A 793 -30.93 15.27 24.20
CA VAL A 793 -32.28 14.70 24.34
C VAL A 793 -32.21 13.44 25.23
N PRO A 794 -33.03 13.30 26.29
CA PRO A 794 -33.05 12.07 27.08
C PRO A 794 -33.28 10.84 26.19
N ALA A 795 -32.44 9.81 26.33
CA ALA A 795 -32.44 8.64 25.43
C ALA A 795 -33.81 7.95 25.35
N ALA A 796 -34.56 7.92 26.46
CA ALA A 796 -35.93 7.40 26.47
C ALA A 796 -36.88 8.21 25.57
N VAL A 797 -36.77 9.55 25.59
CA VAL A 797 -37.58 10.44 24.76
C VAL A 797 -37.16 10.35 23.28
N ALA A 798 -35.85 10.31 22.99
CA ALA A 798 -35.34 10.14 21.63
C ALA A 798 -35.79 8.81 21.02
N LEU A 799 -35.74 7.71 21.79
CA LEU A 799 -36.21 6.40 21.36
C LEU A 799 -37.73 6.40 21.15
N SER A 800 -38.52 6.97 22.07
CA SER A 800 -39.98 7.08 21.93
C SER A 800 -40.40 7.93 20.73
N ALA A 801 -39.75 9.08 20.51
CA ALA A 801 -39.97 9.93 19.33
C ALA A 801 -39.60 9.20 18.03
N THR A 802 -38.50 8.45 18.03
CA THR A 802 -38.08 7.62 16.90
C THR A 802 -39.09 6.52 16.58
N LEU A 803 -39.61 5.83 17.59
CA LEU A 803 -40.64 4.82 17.40
C LEU A 803 -41.97 5.43 16.90
N LEU A 804 -42.40 6.57 17.44
CA LEU A 804 -43.57 7.29 16.95
C LEU A 804 -43.39 7.73 15.49
N TYR A 805 -42.22 8.27 15.16
CA TYR A 805 -41.84 8.62 13.79
C TYR A 805 -41.91 7.39 12.87
N ARG A 806 -41.43 6.22 13.30
CA ARG A 806 -41.56 4.97 12.53
C ARG A 806 -43.01 4.53 12.36
N VAL A 807 -43.85 4.70 13.37
CA VAL A 807 -45.29 4.41 13.24
C VAL A 807 -45.86 5.26 12.10
N CYS A 808 -45.60 6.57 12.07
CA CYS A 808 -46.15 7.48 11.07
C CYS A 808 -45.51 7.35 9.67
N PHE A 809 -44.17 7.28 9.57
CA PHE A 809 -43.42 7.34 8.31
C PHE A 809 -43.07 5.98 7.71
N TYR A 810 -43.29 4.89 8.45
CA TYR A 810 -43.01 3.52 7.99
C TYR A 810 -44.23 2.61 8.16
N TRP A 811 -44.62 2.27 9.39
CA TRP A 811 -45.63 1.24 9.63
C TRP A 811 -47.02 1.58 9.11
N LEU A 812 -47.50 2.80 9.34
CA LEU A 812 -48.82 3.25 8.88
C LEU A 812 -48.87 3.44 7.35
N ARG A 813 -47.73 3.72 6.73
CA ARG A 813 -47.63 3.88 5.28
C ARG A 813 -47.71 2.55 4.53
N ILE A 814 -47.39 1.43 5.17
CA ILE A 814 -47.47 0.09 4.56
C ILE A 814 -48.90 -0.25 4.10
N PRO A 815 -49.94 -0.21 4.96
CA PRO A 815 -51.31 -0.52 4.54
C PRO A 815 -51.87 0.51 3.54
N ILE A 816 -51.54 1.80 3.70
CA ILE A 816 -51.95 2.85 2.75
C ILE A 816 -51.29 2.62 1.38
N GLY A 817 -50.01 2.23 1.38
CA GLY A 817 -49.27 1.88 0.17
C GLY A 817 -49.83 0.63 -0.51
N ALA A 818 -50.28 -0.37 0.25
CA ALA A 818 -50.94 -1.55 -0.31
C ALA A 818 -52.25 -1.19 -1.02
N LEU A 819 -53.07 -0.31 -0.41
CA LEU A 819 -54.30 0.21 -1.04
C LEU A 819 -53.99 1.01 -2.31
N ALA A 820 -52.95 1.86 -2.29
CA ALA A 820 -52.51 2.61 -3.45
C ALA A 820 -51.98 1.71 -4.57
N MET A 821 -51.28 0.63 -4.22
CA MET A 821 -50.79 -0.37 -5.18
C MET A 821 -51.93 -1.14 -5.85
N HIS A 822 -52.94 -1.54 -5.07
CA HIS A 822 -54.17 -2.15 -5.61
C HIS A 822 -54.95 -1.21 -6.53
N TRP A 823 -55.01 0.08 -6.19
CA TRP A 823 -55.64 1.09 -7.06
C TRP A 823 -54.85 1.27 -8.37
N LEU A 824 -53.51 1.32 -8.31
CA LEU A 824 -52.66 1.44 -9.50
C LEU A 824 -52.76 0.22 -10.42
N ASP A 825 -52.80 -0.98 -9.86
CA ASP A 825 -52.99 -2.24 -10.60
C ASP A 825 -54.33 -2.26 -11.34
N ARG A 826 -55.44 -1.90 -10.66
CA ARG A 826 -56.78 -1.77 -11.27
C ARG A 826 -56.85 -0.79 -12.43
N HIS A 827 -56.02 0.25 -12.42
CA HIS A 827 -55.97 1.27 -13.48
C HIS A 827 -54.84 1.01 -14.50
N ASN A 828 -54.20 -0.16 -14.45
CA ASN A 828 -53.11 -0.58 -15.34
C ASN A 828 -51.93 0.42 -15.36
N LEU A 829 -51.62 0.98 -14.19
CA LEU A 829 -50.59 1.99 -13.97
C LEU A 829 -49.33 1.46 -13.28
N ILE A 830 -49.27 0.19 -12.89
CA ILE A 830 -48.07 -0.53 -12.44
C ILE A 830 -48.01 -1.87 -13.18
#